data_AF-A0A8J7S9V0-F1
#
_entry.id   AF-A0A8J7S9V0-F1
#
_cell.length_a   1.000
_cell.length_b   1.000
_cell.length_c   1.000
_cell.angle_alpha   90.00
_cell.angle_beta   90.00
_cell.angle_gamma   90.00
#
_symmetry.space_group_name_H-M   'P 1'
#
loop_
_entity.id
_entity.type
_entity.pdbx_description
1 polymer ?
#
loop_
_entity_poly.entity_id
_entity_poly.type
_entity_poly.pdbx_seq_one_letter_code
_entity_poly.pdbx_strand_id
1 'polypeptide(L)'
;MAEPLYVSFLWHMHQPYYKDPVEGEYLLPWTYLHGIKDYYDMPAIVEATEGARATFNLVPSLLEQLLEYASGTASDPFLTLAARPPADLDDEERLFILENFFSANRQRMIEPHPRYLELYCLAGGGSGVPLKDRLHTLRPQDFLDLQVWFFLTWTGEMARRRFPVFAELIAKGKNYTEQDKALLLATQRTLLGEIVPLYRRLAEEGKVELSVTPYFHPILPLLCDTGAARTALPKINLPMFPFRHPEDARAQISRAIALFQELFGVKPKGMWPSEGSVSDEALCLMAECGIGWAASDEWVLAHSLAGGIGKERDHLYRPYQFQRDGHELALFFRDHALSDAISFTYSQWETQRAAADFLGRLKEILRHCHAPRVASIIMDGENAWEYFEGNGLPFLSRVYSALSETHGLVPATFSEALERIPERRPLHHIHPGSWINANYAIWIGHPEENTAWDHLARARQAAVAASPEVARILAGGDDGDETAQLVCTSLYAAEGSDWFWWYGDDHFSHHAGTFDLLFRRHLMNVYRLLDLEVPRELFAPIKKLLPAGFIREPAALITPALTGTVTDYFKWLAAGLYDLSKRSSTMHAGESLLQSLYYGFDLEFFYFRIDGVQPLDRILGAADVFTLNLIAGLEFRADLVGGAMSAELLQKEDGVWRPSGAKVRYCVVRVAEVAVPLAVLGLAPGDRLFAQFTLSRAGELLGRWPLDAPLLLDYAGPELEAETWLI
;
A
#
# COMPACT_ATOMS: atom_id res chain seq x y z
N MET A 1 30.70 -25.76 -21.03
CA MET A 1 30.61 -24.57 -20.15
C MET A 1 29.31 -24.69 -19.38
N ALA A 2 29.26 -24.33 -18.11
CA ALA A 2 27.99 -24.28 -17.38
C ALA A 2 27.07 -23.26 -18.07
N GLU A 3 25.78 -23.56 -18.18
CA GLU A 3 24.81 -22.63 -18.76
C GLU A 3 24.65 -21.40 -17.84
N PRO A 4 24.53 -20.18 -18.41
CA PRO A 4 24.36 -18.98 -17.61
C PRO A 4 22.97 -18.91 -16.97
N LEU A 5 22.86 -18.17 -15.88
CA LEU A 5 21.59 -17.74 -15.30
C LEU A 5 21.21 -16.37 -15.87
N TYR A 6 20.11 -16.31 -16.62
CA TYR A 6 19.51 -15.06 -17.04
C TYR A 6 18.82 -14.39 -15.85
N VAL A 7 19.00 -13.08 -15.68
CA VAL A 7 18.37 -12.31 -14.60
C VAL A 7 17.46 -11.26 -15.23
N SER A 8 16.16 -11.37 -14.96
CA SER A 8 15.12 -10.54 -15.58
C SER A 8 14.37 -9.76 -14.52
N PHE A 9 14.49 -8.44 -14.57
CA PHE A 9 13.73 -7.52 -13.72
C PHE A 9 12.43 -7.13 -14.41
N LEU A 10 11.32 -7.16 -13.68
CA LEU A 10 10.05 -6.53 -14.03
C LEU A 10 9.73 -5.49 -12.97
N TRP A 11 9.75 -4.21 -13.37
CA TRP A 11 9.28 -3.10 -12.54
C TRP A 11 7.84 -2.79 -12.92
N HIS A 12 6.91 -3.08 -12.02
CA HIS A 12 5.49 -2.83 -12.21
C HIS A 12 5.15 -1.40 -11.81
N MET A 13 4.90 -0.54 -12.80
CA MET A 13 4.56 0.86 -12.58
C MET A 13 3.04 1.03 -12.55
N HIS A 14 2.49 1.33 -11.39
CA HIS A 14 1.05 1.43 -11.18
C HIS A 14 0.68 2.58 -10.26
N GLN A 15 -0.49 3.14 -10.49
CA GLN A 15 -1.23 3.95 -9.53
C GLN A 15 -2.73 3.69 -9.73
N PRO A 16 -3.52 3.67 -8.65
CA PRO A 16 -4.96 3.76 -8.73
C PRO A 16 -5.43 4.90 -9.66
N TYR A 17 -6.60 4.74 -10.26
CA TYR A 17 -7.19 5.79 -11.08
C TYR A 17 -7.82 6.87 -10.19
N TYR A 18 -7.06 7.90 -9.83
CA TYR A 18 -7.48 8.88 -8.82
C TYR A 18 -8.50 9.91 -9.29
N LYS A 19 -8.91 9.87 -10.58
CA LYS A 19 -9.79 10.86 -11.18
C LYS A 19 -11.22 10.66 -10.71
N ASP A 20 -11.81 11.72 -10.17
CA ASP A 20 -13.24 11.77 -9.93
C ASP A 20 -13.99 11.79 -11.29
N PRO A 21 -14.85 10.80 -11.57
CA PRO A 21 -15.53 10.71 -12.86
C PRO A 21 -16.60 11.80 -13.08
N VAL A 22 -16.94 12.58 -12.04
CA VAL A 22 -17.95 13.64 -12.06
C VAL A 22 -17.29 15.02 -12.12
N GLU A 23 -16.40 15.30 -11.17
CA GLU A 23 -15.75 16.62 -11.09
C GLU A 23 -14.56 16.74 -12.06
N GLY A 24 -14.00 15.61 -12.51
CA GLY A 24 -12.83 15.57 -13.39
C GLY A 24 -11.51 15.89 -12.70
N GLU A 25 -11.51 16.11 -11.39
CA GLU A 25 -10.33 16.38 -10.57
C GLU A 25 -9.72 15.09 -9.99
N TYR A 26 -8.40 15.08 -9.83
CA TYR A 26 -7.69 14.01 -9.14
C TYR A 26 -7.69 14.25 -7.63
N LEU A 27 -8.05 13.23 -6.84
CA LEU A 27 -8.15 13.39 -5.38
C LEU A 27 -6.83 13.20 -4.64
N LEU A 28 -5.83 12.58 -5.27
CA LEU A 28 -4.54 12.26 -4.66
C LEU A 28 -3.39 12.55 -5.64
N PRO A 29 -2.22 13.00 -5.14
CA PRO A 29 -1.13 13.54 -5.97
C PRO A 29 -0.14 12.48 -6.45
N TRP A 30 -0.35 11.21 -6.09
CA TRP A 30 0.69 10.18 -6.15
C TRP A 30 1.17 9.92 -7.58
N THR A 31 0.28 9.96 -8.58
CA THR A 31 0.68 9.86 -9.99
C THR A 31 1.64 10.98 -10.39
N TYR A 32 1.39 12.21 -9.96
CA TYR A 32 2.29 13.34 -10.23
C TYR A 32 3.64 13.15 -9.52
N LEU A 33 3.60 12.85 -8.21
CA LEU A 33 4.80 12.74 -7.37
C LEU A 33 5.71 11.58 -7.79
N HIS A 34 5.14 10.42 -8.11
CA HIS A 34 5.91 9.29 -8.65
C HIS A 34 6.33 9.53 -10.11
N GLY A 35 5.56 10.30 -10.88
CA GLY A 35 5.93 10.76 -12.23
C GLY A 35 7.24 11.55 -12.25
N ILE A 36 7.36 12.55 -11.38
CA ILE A 36 8.58 13.38 -11.27
C ILE A 36 9.74 12.68 -10.56
N LYS A 37 9.49 11.47 -10.03
CA LYS A 37 10.45 10.64 -9.28
C LYS A 37 10.74 9.35 -10.06
N ASP A 38 10.04 8.27 -9.74
CA ASP A 38 10.38 6.91 -10.12
C ASP A 38 10.14 6.62 -11.60
N TYR A 39 9.00 7.09 -12.14
CA TYR A 39 8.60 6.77 -13.50
C TYR A 39 9.53 7.37 -14.55
N TYR A 40 10.21 8.47 -14.24
CA TYR A 40 11.30 8.99 -15.04
C TYR A 40 12.66 8.41 -14.65
N ASP A 41 12.98 8.38 -13.35
CA ASP A 41 14.34 8.06 -12.91
C ASP A 41 14.73 6.62 -13.22
N MET A 42 13.85 5.64 -13.00
CA MET A 42 14.20 4.24 -13.18
C MET A 42 14.63 3.88 -14.61
N PRO A 43 13.89 4.23 -15.67
CA PRO A 43 14.38 4.02 -17.04
C PRO A 43 15.63 4.87 -17.35
N ALA A 44 15.77 6.07 -16.78
CA ALA A 44 16.98 6.88 -16.94
C ALA A 44 18.22 6.24 -16.29
N ILE A 45 18.06 5.54 -15.16
CA ILE A 45 19.13 4.76 -14.52
C ILE A 45 19.58 3.62 -15.44
N VAL A 46 18.64 2.90 -16.05
CA VAL A 46 18.94 1.86 -17.04
C VAL A 46 19.66 2.45 -18.25
N GLU A 47 19.22 3.61 -18.74
CA GLU A 47 19.89 4.31 -19.85
C GLU A 47 21.36 4.62 -19.53
N ALA A 48 21.61 5.13 -18.32
CA ALA A 48 22.91 5.60 -17.86
C ALA A 48 23.86 4.47 -17.41
N THR A 49 23.36 3.25 -17.22
CA THR A 49 24.14 2.13 -16.70
C THR A 49 24.47 1.13 -17.82
N GLU A 50 25.75 0.99 -18.15
CA GLU A 50 26.20 0.06 -19.20
C GLU A 50 25.83 -1.39 -18.85
N GLY A 51 25.34 -2.14 -19.85
CA GLY A 51 24.92 -3.53 -19.70
C GLY A 51 23.58 -3.74 -18.99
N ALA A 52 22.96 -2.69 -18.44
CA ALA A 52 21.66 -2.79 -17.80
C ALA A 52 20.57 -3.29 -18.77
N ARG A 53 19.70 -4.16 -18.27
CA ARG A 53 18.46 -4.61 -18.92
C ARG A 53 17.36 -4.66 -17.88
N ALA A 54 16.18 -4.22 -18.26
CA ALA A 54 14.99 -4.30 -17.43
C ALA A 54 13.74 -4.39 -18.31
N THR A 55 12.70 -4.99 -17.75
CA THR A 55 11.35 -4.91 -18.30
C THR A 55 10.55 -3.94 -17.44
N PHE A 56 9.90 -2.96 -18.07
CA PHE A 56 8.99 -2.06 -17.40
C PHE A 56 7.56 -2.43 -17.79
N ASN A 57 6.74 -2.69 -16.79
CA ASN A 57 5.32 -2.92 -16.99
C ASN A 57 4.56 -1.63 -16.67
N LEU A 58 3.77 -1.13 -17.62
CA LEU A 58 3.07 0.14 -17.48
C LEU A 58 1.54 -0.10 -17.50
N VAL A 59 0.86 0.31 -16.43
CA VAL A 59 -0.61 0.24 -16.37
C VAL A 59 -1.23 1.34 -17.24
N PRO A 60 -2.18 1.05 -18.15
CA PRO A 60 -2.80 2.06 -19.02
C PRO A 60 -3.45 3.23 -18.27
N SER A 61 -4.19 2.96 -17.19
CA SER A 61 -4.81 4.00 -16.37
C SER A 61 -3.77 4.92 -15.71
N LEU A 62 -2.57 4.45 -15.40
CA LEU A 62 -1.46 5.31 -14.95
C LEU A 62 -0.97 6.22 -16.10
N LEU A 63 -0.81 5.67 -17.30
CA LEU A 63 -0.32 6.42 -18.47
C LEU A 63 -1.28 7.56 -18.85
N GLU A 64 -2.58 7.32 -18.81
CA GLU A 64 -3.60 8.35 -19.04
C GLU A 64 -3.42 9.53 -18.08
N GLN A 65 -3.32 9.24 -16.78
CA GLN A 65 -3.13 10.25 -15.74
C GLN A 65 -1.83 11.04 -15.95
N LEU A 66 -0.72 10.38 -16.25
CA LEU A 66 0.56 11.03 -16.52
C LEU A 66 0.48 11.98 -17.73
N LEU A 67 -0.24 11.59 -18.79
CA LEU A 67 -0.43 12.41 -19.97
C LEU A 67 -1.29 13.64 -19.67
N GLU A 68 -2.32 13.52 -18.84
CA GLU A 68 -3.13 14.67 -18.40
C GLU A 68 -2.34 15.64 -17.51
N TYR A 69 -1.46 15.14 -16.64
CA TYR A 69 -0.54 15.99 -15.89
C TYR A 69 0.49 16.67 -16.80
N ALA A 70 1.05 15.95 -17.76
CA ALA A 70 2.01 16.49 -18.72
C ALA A 70 1.39 17.57 -19.62
N SER A 71 0.14 17.39 -20.06
CA SER A 71 -0.60 18.38 -20.87
C SER A 71 -1.05 19.60 -20.05
N GLY A 72 -1.13 19.46 -18.73
CA GLY A 72 -1.65 20.47 -17.82
C GLY A 72 -3.18 20.52 -17.75
N THR A 73 -3.88 19.46 -18.19
CA THR A 73 -5.33 19.33 -18.05
C THR A 73 -5.73 18.69 -16.72
N ALA A 74 -4.83 17.96 -16.07
CA ALA A 74 -5.07 17.44 -14.73
C ALA A 74 -5.08 18.56 -13.67
N SER A 75 -6.02 18.48 -12.74
CA SER A 75 -6.10 19.30 -11.53
C SER A 75 -6.14 18.39 -10.31
N ASP A 76 -5.41 18.77 -9.26
CA ASP A 76 -5.53 18.15 -7.93
C ASP A 76 -5.34 19.20 -6.83
N PRO A 77 -5.81 18.94 -5.59
CA PRO A 77 -5.67 19.88 -4.49
C PRO A 77 -4.23 20.24 -4.15
N PHE A 78 -3.27 19.33 -4.34
CA PHE A 78 -1.87 19.58 -4.00
C PHE A 78 -1.25 20.56 -4.99
N LEU A 79 -1.37 20.34 -6.30
CA LEU A 79 -0.86 21.26 -7.32
C LEU A 79 -1.56 22.61 -7.29
N THR A 80 -2.88 22.61 -7.05
CA THR A 80 -3.67 23.84 -6.93
C THR A 80 -3.14 24.69 -5.78
N LEU A 81 -2.95 24.08 -4.61
CA LEU A 81 -2.44 24.76 -3.43
C LEU A 81 -0.94 25.03 -3.51
N ALA A 82 -0.17 24.27 -4.28
CA ALA A 82 1.23 24.56 -4.56
C ALA A 82 1.38 25.83 -5.42
N ALA A 83 0.54 25.99 -6.44
CA ALA A 83 0.60 27.14 -7.34
C ALA A 83 0.11 28.44 -6.67
N ARG A 84 -0.81 28.35 -5.71
CA ARG A 84 -1.45 29.52 -5.10
C ARG A 84 -0.48 30.36 -4.26
N PRO A 85 -0.47 31.71 -4.38
CA PRO A 85 0.37 32.56 -3.54
C PRO A 85 -0.01 32.46 -2.06
N PRO A 86 0.95 32.38 -1.12
CA PRO A 86 0.62 32.24 0.31
C PRO A 86 -0.21 33.37 0.94
N ALA A 87 -0.18 34.56 0.32
CA ALA A 87 -0.98 35.70 0.73
C ALA A 87 -2.49 35.50 0.47
N ASP A 88 -2.83 34.63 -0.49
CA ASP A 88 -4.20 34.36 -0.95
C ASP A 88 -4.78 33.06 -0.36
N LEU A 89 -4.01 32.38 0.49
CA LEU A 89 -4.44 31.16 1.18
C LEU A 89 -5.30 31.52 2.40
N ASP A 90 -6.44 30.85 2.54
CA ASP A 90 -7.21 30.87 3.77
C ASP A 90 -6.66 29.88 4.82
N ASP A 91 -7.29 29.84 6.00
CA ASP A 91 -6.81 29.01 7.11
C ASP A 91 -7.02 27.50 6.86
N GLU A 92 -8.02 27.09 6.08
CA GLU A 92 -8.27 25.69 5.74
C GLU A 92 -7.25 25.20 4.71
N GLU A 93 -6.95 26.02 3.70
CA GLU A 93 -5.93 25.75 2.69
C GLU A 93 -4.52 25.69 3.29
N ARG A 94 -4.21 26.59 4.24
CA ARG A 94 -2.96 26.53 5.01
C ARG A 94 -2.86 25.27 5.85
N LEU A 95 -3.97 24.87 6.49
CA LEU A 95 -4.02 23.64 7.26
C LEU A 95 -3.76 22.43 6.37
N PHE A 96 -4.40 22.37 5.20
CA PHE A 96 -4.16 21.32 4.21
C PHE A 96 -2.67 21.23 3.83
N ILE A 97 -2.03 22.36 3.52
CA ILE A 97 -0.60 22.39 3.16
C ILE A 97 0.23 21.83 4.33
N LEU A 98 -0.03 22.26 5.55
CA LEU A 98 0.74 21.74 6.70
C LEU A 98 0.50 20.26 6.93
N GLU A 99 -0.73 19.77 6.76
CA GLU A 99 -1.09 18.36 6.94
C GLU A 99 -0.46 17.44 5.89
N ASN A 100 -0.24 17.95 4.66
CA ASN A 100 0.06 17.10 3.52
C ASN A 100 1.44 17.35 2.89
N PHE A 101 2.03 18.55 3.01
CA PHE A 101 3.30 18.89 2.33
C PHE A 101 4.54 18.43 3.12
N PHE A 102 4.34 17.52 4.08
CA PHE A 102 5.38 16.73 4.72
C PHE A 102 5.20 15.22 4.50
N SER A 103 4.30 14.82 3.60
CA SER A 103 4.14 13.43 3.13
C SER A 103 5.33 13.03 2.25
N ALA A 104 6.48 12.85 2.89
CA ALA A 104 7.75 12.47 2.31
C ALA A 104 8.59 11.76 3.38
N ASN A 105 9.50 10.87 2.98
CA ASN A 105 10.36 10.20 3.93
C ASN A 105 11.20 11.20 4.75
N ARG A 106 10.98 11.25 6.06
CA ARG A 106 11.63 12.24 6.93
C ARG A 106 13.17 12.19 6.84
N GLN A 107 13.76 11.01 6.97
CA GLN A 107 15.22 10.86 7.04
C GLN A 107 15.89 11.14 5.68
N ARG A 108 15.26 10.76 4.58
CA ARG A 108 15.86 10.81 3.23
C ARG A 108 15.48 12.05 2.43
N MET A 109 14.32 12.64 2.70
CA MET A 109 13.75 13.72 1.88
C MET A 109 13.55 15.03 2.64
N ILE A 110 13.42 14.99 3.98
CA ILE A 110 13.21 16.21 4.79
C ILE A 110 14.51 16.63 5.50
N GLU A 111 15.07 15.76 6.34
CA GLU A 111 16.24 16.03 7.17
C GLU A 111 17.49 16.50 6.40
N PRO A 112 17.78 16.02 5.16
CA PRO A 112 18.93 16.49 4.39
C PRO A 112 18.84 17.96 3.96
N HIS A 113 17.67 18.58 4.04
CA HIS A 113 17.43 19.95 3.59
C HIS A 113 17.13 20.86 4.78
N PRO A 114 18.09 21.69 5.24
CA PRO A 114 18.00 22.41 6.52
C PRO A 114 16.74 23.26 6.68
N ARG A 115 16.32 23.95 5.60
CA ARG A 115 15.11 24.77 5.61
C ARG A 115 13.84 23.91 5.67
N TYR A 116 13.81 22.78 4.97
CA TYR A 116 12.63 21.92 5.00
C TYR A 116 12.46 21.26 6.38
N LEU A 117 13.56 20.84 7.00
CA LEU A 117 13.58 20.36 8.39
C LEU A 117 13.15 21.44 9.38
N GLU A 118 13.60 22.69 9.20
CA GLU A 118 13.14 23.82 10.02
C GLU A 118 11.62 23.99 9.93
N LEU A 119 11.05 23.97 8.72
CA LEU A 119 9.61 24.07 8.49
C LEU A 119 8.85 22.91 9.13
N TYR A 120 9.38 21.69 9.02
CA TYR A 120 8.81 20.51 9.68
C TYR A 120 8.76 20.67 11.20
N CYS A 121 9.84 21.17 11.81
CA CYS A 121 9.90 21.45 13.24
C CYS A 121 8.93 22.57 13.65
N LEU A 122 8.80 23.63 12.85
CA LEU A 122 7.85 24.73 13.10
C LEU A 122 6.39 24.27 13.00
N ALA A 123 6.08 23.38 12.06
CA ALA A 123 4.78 22.72 11.94
C ALA A 123 4.48 21.76 13.12
N GLY A 124 5.43 21.59 14.04
CA GLY A 124 5.29 20.82 15.27
C GLY A 124 6.24 19.62 15.35
N GLY A 125 6.83 19.16 14.25
CA GLY A 125 7.80 18.05 14.26
C GLY A 125 7.30 16.76 14.93
N GLY A 126 5.98 16.56 15.02
CA GLY A 126 5.36 15.49 15.81
C GLY A 126 5.00 15.84 17.26
N SER A 127 5.08 17.11 17.67
CA SER A 127 4.59 17.59 18.97
C SER A 127 3.07 17.50 18.99
N GLY A 128 2.47 16.93 20.05
CA GLY A 128 1.01 16.76 20.22
C GLY A 128 0.21 18.06 20.41
N VAL A 129 0.71 19.19 19.90
CA VAL A 129 -0.02 20.46 19.84
C VAL A 129 -0.83 20.47 18.53
N PRO A 130 -2.14 20.79 18.56
CA PRO A 130 -2.96 20.84 17.36
C PRO A 130 -2.35 21.73 16.27
N LEU A 131 -2.30 21.23 15.03
CA LEU A 131 -1.77 21.98 13.87
C LEU A 131 -2.43 23.34 13.69
N LYS A 132 -3.73 23.44 13.98
CA LYS A 132 -4.50 24.67 13.93
C LYS A 132 -3.93 25.79 14.81
N ASP A 133 -3.36 25.44 15.97
CA ASP A 133 -2.76 26.42 16.89
C ASP A 133 -1.39 26.92 16.39
N ARG A 134 -0.79 26.21 15.43
CA ARG A 134 0.51 26.54 14.82
C ARG A 134 0.37 27.38 13.54
N LEU A 135 -0.81 27.41 12.91
CA LEU A 135 -1.05 28.17 11.68
C LEU A 135 -0.59 29.63 11.79
N HIS A 136 -0.88 30.28 12.91
CA HIS A 136 -0.55 31.69 13.14
C HIS A 136 0.93 31.94 13.50
N THR A 137 1.72 30.89 13.70
CA THR A 137 3.17 31.01 13.96
C THR A 137 3.99 31.05 12.68
N LEU A 138 3.43 30.58 11.56
CA LEU A 138 4.08 30.54 10.26
C LEU A 138 3.75 31.79 9.44
N ARG A 139 4.76 32.33 8.77
CA ARG A 139 4.65 33.52 7.91
C ARG A 139 4.38 33.08 6.46
N PRO A 140 3.90 33.99 5.59
CA PRO A 140 3.72 33.68 4.17
C PRO A 140 4.96 33.09 3.48
N GLN A 141 6.17 33.55 3.84
CA GLN A 141 7.42 32.99 3.31
C GLN A 141 7.67 31.53 3.75
N ASP A 142 7.20 31.14 4.94
CA ASP A 142 7.35 29.77 5.44
C ASP A 142 6.47 28.81 4.61
N PHE A 143 5.26 29.23 4.25
CA PHE A 143 4.41 28.51 3.31
C PHE A 143 4.98 28.46 1.89
N LEU A 144 5.55 29.57 1.39
CA LEU A 144 6.18 29.59 0.07
C LEU A 144 7.34 28.59 -0.01
N ASP A 145 8.21 28.61 1.01
CA ASP A 145 9.33 27.68 1.07
C ASP A 145 8.85 26.23 1.20
N LEU A 146 7.77 25.97 1.94
CA LEU A 146 7.17 24.64 2.07
C LEU A 146 6.58 24.13 0.75
N GLN A 147 5.83 24.98 0.04
CA GLN A 147 5.29 24.69 -1.29
C GLN A 147 6.40 24.27 -2.27
N VAL A 148 7.53 24.99 -2.27
CA VAL A 148 8.66 24.65 -3.13
C VAL A 148 9.35 23.38 -2.66
N TRP A 149 9.67 23.24 -1.37
CA TRP A 149 10.45 22.11 -0.87
C TRP A 149 9.76 20.78 -1.02
N PHE A 150 8.45 20.70 -0.79
CA PHE A 150 7.70 19.46 -0.94
C PHE A 150 7.87 18.88 -2.36
N PHE A 151 7.56 19.68 -3.39
CA PHE A 151 7.70 19.23 -4.78
C PHE A 151 9.16 19.05 -5.19
N LEU A 152 10.07 19.90 -4.73
CA LEU A 152 11.49 19.81 -5.08
C LEU A 152 12.13 18.53 -4.52
N THR A 153 11.80 18.14 -3.28
CA THR A 153 12.35 16.92 -2.67
C THR A 153 11.84 15.65 -3.34
N TRP A 154 10.60 15.66 -3.83
CA TRP A 154 10.03 14.55 -4.59
C TRP A 154 10.65 14.37 -5.98
N THR A 155 11.27 15.40 -6.56
CA THR A 155 11.96 15.27 -7.86
C THR A 155 13.12 14.28 -7.78
N GLY A 156 13.15 13.28 -8.66
CA GLY A 156 14.17 12.23 -8.71
C GLY A 156 15.59 12.72 -8.99
N GLU A 157 16.59 11.89 -8.65
CA GLU A 157 18.02 12.18 -8.83
C GLU A 157 18.44 12.25 -10.31
N MET A 158 17.89 11.40 -11.18
CA MET A 158 18.19 11.49 -12.62
C MET A 158 17.53 12.71 -13.24
N ALA A 159 16.29 13.03 -12.85
CA ALA A 159 15.63 14.28 -13.21
C ALA A 159 16.45 15.52 -12.77
N ARG A 160 16.95 15.55 -11.52
CA ARG A 160 17.83 16.62 -11.01
C ARG A 160 19.11 16.80 -11.83
N ARG A 161 19.68 15.71 -12.35
CA ARG A 161 20.87 15.75 -13.23
C ARG A 161 20.54 16.24 -14.63
N ARG A 162 19.35 15.93 -15.13
CA ARG A 162 18.89 16.31 -16.47
C ARG A 162 18.53 17.79 -16.57
N PHE A 163 17.89 18.34 -15.54
CA PHE A 163 17.34 19.70 -15.51
C PHE A 163 18.09 20.58 -14.49
N PRO A 164 19.00 21.48 -14.93
CA PRO A 164 19.81 22.31 -14.03
C PRO A 164 19.01 23.14 -13.02
N VAL A 165 17.79 23.55 -13.39
CA VAL A 165 16.86 24.29 -12.54
C VAL A 165 16.68 23.64 -11.17
N PHE A 166 16.55 22.32 -11.09
CA PHE A 166 16.35 21.64 -9.80
C PHE A 166 17.58 21.77 -8.91
N ALA A 167 18.78 21.63 -9.47
CA ALA A 167 20.03 21.81 -8.74
C ALA A 167 20.20 23.26 -8.26
N GLU A 168 19.84 24.24 -9.09
CA GLU A 168 19.85 25.66 -8.74
C GLU A 168 18.89 25.99 -7.58
N LEU A 169 17.67 25.44 -7.61
CA LEU A 169 16.69 25.59 -6.54
C LEU A 169 17.13 24.92 -5.24
N ILE A 170 17.74 23.73 -5.30
CA ILE A 170 18.32 23.07 -4.13
C ILE A 170 19.45 23.91 -3.54
N ALA A 171 20.33 24.48 -4.38
CA ALA A 171 21.42 25.34 -3.95
C ALA A 171 20.93 26.64 -3.31
N LYS A 172 19.82 27.20 -3.79
CA LYS A 172 19.16 28.37 -3.19
C LYS A 172 18.64 28.05 -1.78
N GLY A 173 18.00 26.90 -1.61
CA GLY A 173 17.65 26.26 -0.35
C GLY A 173 16.58 26.94 0.54
N LYS A 174 16.34 28.25 0.41
CA LYS A 174 15.31 29.00 1.16
C LYS A 174 15.03 30.36 0.53
N ASN A 175 14.03 31.06 1.05
CA ASN A 175 13.60 32.37 0.55
C ASN A 175 13.26 32.31 -0.95
N TYR A 176 12.52 31.27 -1.32
CA TYR A 176 12.05 31.11 -2.69
C TYR A 176 11.09 32.25 -3.04
N THR A 177 11.04 32.60 -4.33
CA THR A 177 10.09 33.57 -4.87
C THR A 177 8.97 32.85 -5.60
N GLU A 178 7.87 33.56 -5.87
CA GLU A 178 6.81 33.05 -6.73
C GLU A 178 7.31 32.66 -8.14
N GLN A 179 8.38 33.33 -8.63
CA GLN A 179 9.01 32.93 -9.89
C GLN A 179 9.73 31.59 -9.79
N ASP A 180 10.43 31.32 -8.68
CA ASP A 180 11.08 30.02 -8.46
C ASP A 180 10.05 28.89 -8.39
N LYS A 181 8.94 29.12 -7.69
CA LYS A 181 7.83 28.18 -7.57
C LYS A 181 7.20 27.86 -8.93
N ALA A 182 6.90 28.92 -9.70
CA ALA A 182 6.38 28.75 -11.06
C ALA A 182 7.37 28.01 -11.97
N LEU A 183 8.67 28.31 -11.85
CA LEU A 183 9.72 27.65 -12.61
C LEU A 183 9.85 26.17 -12.24
N LEU A 184 9.78 25.82 -10.95
CA LEU A 184 9.78 24.44 -10.45
C LEU A 184 8.63 23.63 -11.09
N LEU A 185 7.40 24.10 -10.91
CA LEU A 185 6.20 23.41 -11.40
C LEU A 185 6.18 23.30 -12.93
N ALA A 186 6.61 24.35 -13.64
CA ALA A 186 6.73 24.31 -15.10
C ALA A 186 7.77 23.28 -15.57
N THR A 187 8.93 23.22 -14.91
CA THR A 187 9.99 22.25 -15.25
C THR A 187 9.55 20.82 -14.95
N GLN A 188 8.84 20.59 -13.84
CA GLN A 188 8.26 19.29 -13.51
C GLN A 188 7.20 18.86 -14.53
N ARG A 189 6.36 19.76 -15.02
CA ARG A 189 5.43 19.44 -16.11
C ARG A 189 6.17 19.04 -17.40
N THR A 190 7.27 19.72 -17.74
CA THR A 190 8.13 19.31 -18.86
C THR A 190 8.74 17.93 -18.64
N LEU A 191 9.22 17.63 -17.43
CA LEU A 191 9.74 16.31 -17.05
C LEU A 191 8.70 15.20 -17.26
N LEU A 192 7.46 15.40 -16.81
CA LEU A 192 6.36 14.43 -17.03
C LEU A 192 6.13 14.15 -18.52
N GLY A 193 6.22 15.18 -19.37
CA GLY A 193 6.14 15.06 -20.82
C GLY A 193 7.28 14.26 -21.46
N GLU A 194 8.41 14.07 -20.78
CA GLU A 194 9.53 13.26 -21.27
C GLU A 194 9.39 11.75 -20.94
N ILE A 195 8.48 11.35 -20.03
CA ILE A 195 8.36 9.96 -19.54
C ILE A 195 8.06 8.98 -20.66
N VAL A 196 6.92 9.13 -21.34
CA VAL A 196 6.51 8.22 -22.44
C VAL A 196 7.55 8.20 -23.58
N PRO A 197 8.07 9.35 -24.06
CA PRO A 197 9.17 9.37 -25.03
C PRO A 197 10.44 8.63 -24.58
N LEU A 198 10.81 8.71 -23.30
CA LEU A 198 11.97 8.02 -22.75
C LEU A 198 11.79 6.50 -22.82
N TYR A 199 10.67 5.97 -22.31
CA TYR A 199 10.36 4.53 -22.38
C TYR A 199 10.36 4.03 -23.82
N ARG A 200 9.70 4.76 -24.73
CA ARG A 200 9.63 4.42 -26.15
C ARG A 200 11.02 4.31 -26.76
N ARG A 201 11.85 5.34 -26.59
CA ARG A 201 13.22 5.37 -27.14
C ARG A 201 14.06 4.21 -26.62
N LEU A 202 14.03 3.94 -25.31
CA LEU A 202 14.81 2.85 -24.72
C LEU A 202 14.36 1.46 -25.20
N ALA A 203 13.05 1.31 -25.48
CA ALA A 203 12.50 0.08 -26.06
C ALA A 203 12.94 -0.09 -27.52
N GLU A 204 12.90 0.98 -28.32
CA GLU A 204 13.40 1.00 -29.71
C GLU A 204 14.92 0.69 -29.77
N GLU A 205 15.69 1.15 -28.79
CA GLU A 205 17.13 0.83 -28.63
C GLU A 205 17.40 -0.61 -28.13
N GLY A 206 16.37 -1.35 -27.72
CA GLY A 206 16.51 -2.69 -27.14
C GLY A 206 17.19 -2.72 -25.76
N LYS A 207 17.24 -1.58 -25.04
CA LYS A 207 17.76 -1.51 -23.67
C LYS A 207 16.74 -2.00 -22.65
N VAL A 208 15.45 -1.76 -22.92
CA VAL A 208 14.34 -2.21 -22.09
C VAL A 208 13.32 -2.97 -22.92
N GLU A 209 12.56 -3.84 -22.26
CA GLU A 209 11.31 -4.35 -22.78
C GLU A 209 10.15 -3.62 -22.10
N LEU A 210 9.07 -3.38 -22.84
CA LEU A 210 7.85 -2.86 -22.25
C LEU A 210 6.75 -3.93 -22.27
N SER A 211 6.04 -4.04 -21.15
CA SER A 211 4.91 -4.94 -20.94
C SER A 211 3.71 -4.16 -20.40
N VAL A 212 2.53 -4.77 -20.44
CA VAL A 212 1.26 -4.11 -20.13
C VAL A 212 0.48 -4.85 -19.05
N THR A 213 -0.42 -4.16 -18.37
CA THR A 213 -1.43 -4.74 -17.47
C THR A 213 -2.83 -4.41 -18.00
N PRO A 214 -3.89 -5.17 -17.66
CA PRO A 214 -5.26 -4.78 -18.02
C PRO A 214 -5.59 -3.36 -17.56
N TYR A 215 -6.46 -2.67 -18.32
CA TYR A 215 -6.51 -1.21 -18.38
C TYR A 215 -6.60 -0.50 -17.01
N PHE A 216 -7.57 -0.87 -16.18
CA PHE A 216 -7.81 -0.30 -14.86
C PHE A 216 -7.34 -1.21 -13.72
N HIS A 217 -6.35 -2.07 -13.98
CA HIS A 217 -5.78 -2.96 -12.97
C HIS A 217 -6.77 -3.95 -12.29
N PRO A 218 -7.77 -4.56 -12.97
CA PRO A 218 -8.66 -5.53 -12.34
C PRO A 218 -7.99 -6.88 -12.05
N ILE A 219 -8.50 -7.62 -11.07
CA ILE A 219 -8.15 -9.04 -10.86
C ILE A 219 -8.87 -9.88 -11.94
N LEU A 220 -8.22 -10.10 -13.09
CA LEU A 220 -8.84 -10.79 -14.25
C LEU A 220 -9.55 -12.10 -13.90
N PRO A 221 -8.99 -13.01 -13.06
CA PRO A 221 -9.71 -14.22 -12.66
C PRO A 221 -11.07 -13.96 -12.01
N LEU A 222 -11.21 -12.89 -11.21
CA LEU A 222 -12.47 -12.54 -10.55
C LEU A 222 -13.48 -11.89 -11.50
N LEU A 223 -13.02 -11.21 -12.56
CA LEU A 223 -13.91 -10.78 -13.64
C LEU A 223 -14.43 -11.97 -14.43
N CYS A 224 -13.60 -12.98 -14.70
CA CYS A 224 -14.03 -14.19 -15.41
C CYS A 224 -15.08 -14.95 -14.60
N ASP A 225 -14.77 -15.29 -13.35
CA ASP A 225 -15.72 -15.86 -12.39
C ASP A 225 -15.23 -15.65 -10.96
N THR A 226 -15.95 -14.84 -10.18
CA THR A 226 -15.72 -14.70 -8.72
C THR A 226 -15.72 -16.04 -7.97
N GLY A 227 -16.39 -17.06 -8.52
CA GLY A 227 -16.34 -18.44 -8.03
C GLY A 227 -14.93 -19.06 -8.02
N ALA A 228 -13.99 -18.55 -8.81
CA ALA A 228 -12.60 -19.02 -8.86
C ALA A 228 -11.90 -18.92 -7.49
N ALA A 229 -12.32 -17.99 -6.63
CA ALA A 229 -11.79 -17.86 -5.27
C ALA A 229 -12.00 -19.12 -4.42
N ARG A 230 -13.05 -19.91 -4.68
CA ARG A 230 -13.30 -21.17 -3.96
C ARG A 230 -12.31 -22.28 -4.31
N THR A 231 -11.64 -22.19 -5.45
CA THR A 231 -10.61 -23.17 -5.82
C THR A 231 -9.39 -23.03 -4.90
N ALA A 232 -8.97 -21.80 -4.61
CA ALA A 232 -7.87 -21.52 -3.68
C ALA A 232 -8.32 -21.58 -2.21
N LEU A 233 -9.54 -21.12 -1.91
CA LEU A 233 -10.09 -21.03 -0.55
C LEU A 233 -11.51 -21.63 -0.49
N PRO A 234 -11.66 -22.95 -0.31
CA PRO A 234 -12.96 -23.63 -0.41
C PRO A 234 -14.06 -23.13 0.54
N LYS A 235 -13.68 -22.52 1.67
CA LYS A 235 -14.61 -22.01 2.69
C LYS A 235 -14.85 -20.49 2.59
N ILE A 236 -14.35 -19.82 1.56
CA ILE A 236 -14.48 -18.37 1.42
C ILE A 236 -15.95 -17.96 1.23
N ASN A 237 -16.36 -16.89 1.90
CA ASN A 237 -17.67 -16.28 1.72
C ASN A 237 -17.65 -15.47 0.42
N LEU A 238 -18.53 -15.80 -0.52
CA LEU A 238 -18.65 -15.07 -1.78
C LEU A 238 -19.73 -13.98 -1.69
N PRO A 239 -19.67 -12.95 -2.57
CA PRO A 239 -20.74 -11.96 -2.71
C PRO A 239 -22.09 -12.63 -3.00
N MET A 240 -23.17 -11.92 -2.67
CA MET A 240 -24.54 -12.40 -2.88
C MET A 240 -24.83 -12.61 -4.37
N PHE A 241 -24.35 -11.69 -5.22
CA PHE A 241 -24.51 -11.75 -6.67
C PHE A 241 -23.24 -12.30 -7.32
N PRO A 242 -23.31 -13.44 -8.04
CA PRO A 242 -22.18 -13.91 -8.82
C PRO A 242 -21.79 -12.89 -9.89
N PHE A 243 -20.51 -12.53 -9.93
CA PHE A 243 -19.94 -11.69 -10.99
C PHE A 243 -19.14 -12.59 -11.94
N ARG A 244 -19.56 -12.62 -13.22
CA ARG A 244 -19.07 -13.53 -14.27
C ARG A 244 -19.13 -12.84 -15.64
N HIS A 245 -18.09 -12.07 -15.93
CA HIS A 245 -17.97 -11.24 -17.12
C HIS A 245 -16.56 -11.37 -17.75
N PRO A 246 -16.21 -12.54 -18.32
CA PRO A 246 -14.96 -12.70 -19.08
C PRO A 246 -14.87 -11.75 -20.28
N GLU A 247 -16.00 -11.22 -20.77
CA GLU A 247 -16.04 -10.16 -21.77
C GLU A 247 -15.45 -8.83 -21.27
N ASP A 248 -15.66 -8.46 -20.00
CA ASP A 248 -15.06 -7.27 -19.38
C ASP A 248 -13.55 -7.46 -19.25
N ALA A 249 -13.12 -8.66 -18.82
CA ALA A 249 -11.70 -9.05 -18.78
C ALA A 249 -11.01 -8.91 -20.15
N ARG A 250 -11.66 -9.40 -21.22
CA ARG A 250 -11.16 -9.26 -22.60
C ARG A 250 -11.10 -7.80 -23.05
N ALA A 251 -12.10 -7.00 -22.73
CA ALA A 251 -12.15 -5.59 -23.08
C ALA A 251 -11.01 -4.81 -22.41
N GLN A 252 -10.78 -5.06 -21.11
CA GLN A 252 -9.68 -4.46 -20.34
C GLN A 252 -8.31 -4.79 -20.93
N ILE A 253 -8.08 -6.04 -21.37
CA ILE A 253 -6.84 -6.45 -22.05
C ILE A 253 -6.71 -5.78 -23.43
N SER A 254 -7.78 -5.79 -24.23
CA SER A 254 -7.75 -5.30 -25.60
C SER A 254 -7.55 -3.78 -25.65
N ARG A 255 -8.25 -3.04 -24.79
CA ARG A 255 -8.07 -1.58 -24.63
C ARG A 255 -6.66 -1.24 -24.16
N ALA A 256 -6.10 -2.04 -23.24
CA ALA A 256 -4.74 -1.86 -22.77
C ALA A 256 -3.73 -1.99 -23.91
N ILE A 257 -3.84 -3.05 -24.73
CA ILE A 257 -2.99 -3.26 -25.91
C ILE A 257 -3.15 -2.11 -26.92
N ALA A 258 -4.37 -1.63 -27.14
CA ALA A 258 -4.64 -0.53 -28.08
C ALA A 258 -3.95 0.77 -27.66
N LEU A 259 -4.12 1.20 -26.40
CA LEU A 259 -3.44 2.40 -25.87
C LEU A 259 -1.92 2.21 -25.90
N PHE A 260 -1.43 1.02 -25.54
CA PHE A 260 -0.01 0.72 -25.56
C PHE A 260 0.58 0.88 -26.98
N GLN A 261 -0.12 0.36 -27.98
CA GLN A 261 0.28 0.48 -29.37
C GLN A 261 0.23 1.93 -29.87
N GLU A 262 -0.75 2.72 -29.43
CA GLU A 262 -0.84 4.15 -29.75
C GLU A 262 0.37 4.92 -29.20
N LEU A 263 0.69 4.75 -27.92
CA LEU A 263 1.73 5.52 -27.24
C LEU A 263 3.15 5.10 -27.67
N PHE A 264 3.40 3.80 -27.73
CA PHE A 264 4.75 3.25 -27.94
C PHE A 264 5.01 2.78 -29.38
N GLY A 265 3.97 2.69 -30.23
CA GLY A 265 4.10 2.23 -31.61
C GLY A 265 4.31 0.73 -31.78
N VAL A 266 4.29 -0.04 -30.68
CA VAL A 266 4.51 -1.49 -30.67
C VAL A 266 3.43 -2.18 -29.86
N LYS A 267 3.06 -3.40 -30.25
CA LYS A 267 2.21 -4.26 -29.41
C LYS A 267 3.06 -4.86 -28.28
N PRO A 268 2.60 -4.82 -27.02
CA PRO A 268 3.33 -5.44 -25.92
C PRO A 268 3.36 -6.96 -26.10
N LYS A 269 4.53 -7.57 -25.89
CA LYS A 269 4.69 -9.03 -25.94
C LYS A 269 4.33 -9.71 -24.62
N GLY A 270 4.43 -8.95 -23.52
CA GLY A 270 4.28 -9.43 -22.16
C GLY A 270 3.14 -8.77 -21.41
N MET A 271 2.61 -9.50 -20.43
CA MET A 271 1.66 -8.97 -19.46
C MET A 271 2.05 -9.33 -18.03
N TRP A 272 2.14 -8.32 -17.16
CA TRP A 272 1.95 -8.55 -15.73
C TRP A 272 0.45 -8.44 -15.45
N PRO A 273 -0.26 -9.54 -15.18
CA PRO A 273 -1.63 -9.43 -14.72
C PRO A 273 -1.64 -8.75 -13.36
N SER A 274 -2.67 -7.96 -13.08
CA SER A 274 -2.81 -7.21 -11.84
C SER A 274 -2.56 -8.13 -10.64
N GLU A 275 -1.63 -7.74 -9.76
CA GLU A 275 -1.26 -8.51 -8.57
C GLU A 275 -0.72 -9.93 -8.87
N GLY A 276 -0.15 -10.14 -10.05
CA GLY A 276 0.30 -11.46 -10.50
C GLY A 276 -0.84 -12.49 -10.59
N SER A 277 -2.09 -12.03 -10.72
CA SER A 277 -3.28 -12.87 -10.61
C SER A 277 -3.55 -13.68 -11.87
N VAL A 278 -3.56 -15.00 -11.73
CA VAL A 278 -3.73 -15.94 -12.85
C VAL A 278 -4.77 -17.00 -12.54
N SER A 279 -5.43 -17.49 -13.58
CA SER A 279 -6.28 -18.69 -13.61
C SER A 279 -6.24 -19.26 -15.03
N ASP A 280 -6.63 -20.52 -15.22
CA ASP A 280 -6.62 -21.12 -16.57
C ASP A 280 -7.36 -20.26 -17.60
N GLU A 281 -8.55 -19.76 -17.25
CA GLU A 281 -9.38 -18.94 -18.12
C GLU A 281 -8.73 -17.58 -18.41
N ALA A 282 -8.18 -16.92 -17.39
CA ALA A 282 -7.48 -15.65 -17.58
C ALA A 282 -6.25 -15.80 -18.49
N LEU A 283 -5.48 -16.89 -18.35
CA LEU A 283 -4.33 -17.16 -19.22
C LEU A 283 -4.73 -17.47 -20.66
N CYS A 284 -5.82 -18.21 -20.87
CA CYS A 284 -6.39 -18.41 -22.21
C CYS A 284 -6.79 -17.07 -22.84
N LEU A 285 -7.49 -16.20 -22.11
CA LEU A 285 -7.89 -14.87 -22.60
C LEU A 285 -6.68 -13.99 -22.97
N MET A 286 -5.62 -13.99 -22.16
CA MET A 286 -4.38 -13.27 -22.49
C MET A 286 -3.76 -13.76 -23.80
N ALA A 287 -3.67 -15.09 -23.98
CA ALA A 287 -3.13 -15.70 -25.19
C ALA A 287 -4.00 -15.38 -26.42
N GLU A 288 -5.32 -15.41 -26.29
CA GLU A 288 -6.26 -15.03 -27.34
C GLU A 288 -6.10 -13.56 -27.77
N CYS A 289 -5.84 -12.66 -26.83
CA CYS A 289 -5.57 -11.26 -27.10
C CYS A 289 -4.17 -11.02 -27.71
N GLY A 290 -3.36 -12.05 -27.86
CA GLY A 290 -2.05 -12.00 -28.52
C GLY A 290 -0.88 -11.70 -27.58
N ILE A 291 -1.06 -11.85 -26.26
CA ILE A 291 0.05 -11.79 -25.30
C ILE A 291 0.91 -13.07 -25.44
N GLY A 292 2.23 -12.91 -25.50
CA GLY A 292 3.18 -14.01 -25.68
C GLY A 292 3.76 -14.58 -24.38
N TRP A 293 3.81 -13.76 -23.32
CA TRP A 293 4.24 -14.21 -21.99
C TRP A 293 3.52 -13.48 -20.87
N ALA A 294 3.37 -14.15 -19.73
CA ALA A 294 2.90 -13.55 -18.47
C ALA A 294 3.77 -14.02 -17.30
N ALA A 295 3.59 -13.40 -16.13
CA ALA A 295 4.27 -13.82 -14.91
C ALA A 295 3.33 -13.83 -13.69
N SER A 296 3.69 -14.66 -12.70
CA SER A 296 3.00 -14.77 -11.41
C SER A 296 4.03 -15.10 -10.31
N ASP A 297 3.59 -15.56 -9.15
CA ASP A 297 4.45 -15.82 -7.98
C ASP A 297 4.82 -17.29 -7.80
N GLU A 298 5.94 -17.54 -7.12
CA GLU A 298 6.41 -18.89 -6.84
C GLU A 298 5.40 -19.76 -6.06
N TRP A 299 4.55 -19.17 -5.21
CA TRP A 299 3.53 -19.91 -4.48
C TRP A 299 2.43 -20.41 -5.41
N VAL A 300 2.08 -19.65 -6.46
CA VAL A 300 1.15 -20.12 -7.49
C VAL A 300 1.76 -21.30 -8.24
N LEU A 301 3.04 -21.23 -8.60
CA LEU A 301 3.75 -22.36 -9.21
C LEU A 301 3.80 -23.58 -8.27
N ALA A 302 4.08 -23.36 -6.99
CA ALA A 302 4.17 -24.42 -6.00
C ALA A 302 2.86 -25.21 -5.90
N HIS A 303 1.72 -24.53 -5.91
CA HIS A 303 0.39 -25.18 -5.90
C HIS A 303 0.03 -25.83 -7.24
N SER A 304 0.58 -25.33 -8.35
CA SER A 304 0.35 -25.87 -9.69
C SER A 304 1.11 -27.17 -9.98
N LEU A 305 2.16 -27.48 -9.20
CA LEU A 305 3.00 -28.67 -9.40
C LEU A 305 2.76 -29.72 -8.31
N ALA A 306 2.58 -30.98 -8.70
CA ALA A 306 2.34 -32.10 -7.79
C ALA A 306 3.45 -32.37 -6.73
N GLY A 307 4.62 -31.74 -6.86
CA GLY A 307 5.72 -31.81 -5.90
C GLY A 307 6.26 -30.43 -5.47
N GLY A 308 5.50 -29.37 -5.70
CA GLY A 308 5.92 -28.00 -5.45
C GLY A 308 7.14 -27.58 -6.29
N ILE A 309 7.88 -26.59 -5.77
CA ILE A 309 9.05 -26.01 -6.43
C ILE A 309 10.35 -26.82 -6.30
N GLY A 310 10.32 -27.96 -5.58
CA GLY A 310 11.48 -28.83 -5.37
C GLY A 310 12.38 -28.42 -4.19
N LYS A 311 13.36 -29.27 -3.84
CA LYS A 311 14.20 -29.11 -2.63
C LYS A 311 15.09 -27.86 -2.66
N GLU A 312 15.62 -27.50 -3.83
CA GLU A 312 16.48 -26.33 -4.05
C GLU A 312 15.77 -25.24 -4.89
N ARG A 313 14.43 -25.25 -4.91
CA ARG A 313 13.62 -24.38 -5.79
C ARG A 313 13.96 -24.56 -7.28
N ASP A 314 14.46 -25.73 -7.68
CA ASP A 314 14.91 -26.03 -9.07
C ASP A 314 13.86 -25.76 -10.15
N HIS A 315 12.58 -25.89 -9.78
CA HIS A 315 11.46 -25.65 -10.67
C HIS A 315 11.15 -24.16 -10.86
N LEU A 316 11.60 -23.28 -9.98
CA LEU A 316 11.34 -21.85 -10.05
C LEU A 316 12.15 -21.19 -11.19
N TYR A 317 13.42 -21.57 -11.31
CA TYR A 317 14.39 -20.83 -12.14
C TYR A 317 14.37 -21.22 -13.63
N ARG A 318 13.19 -21.38 -14.22
CA ARG A 318 12.98 -21.76 -15.63
C ARG A 318 11.65 -21.24 -16.18
N PRO A 319 11.56 -20.99 -17.50
CA PRO A 319 10.28 -20.66 -18.13
C PRO A 319 9.37 -21.90 -18.26
N TYR A 320 8.07 -21.67 -18.16
CA TYR A 320 7.01 -22.65 -18.41
C TYR A 320 6.25 -22.30 -19.68
N GLN A 321 5.62 -23.30 -20.28
CA GLN A 321 4.72 -23.13 -21.41
C GLN A 321 3.33 -23.59 -20.98
N PHE A 322 2.44 -22.64 -20.68
CA PHE A 322 1.03 -22.94 -20.48
C PHE A 322 0.42 -23.41 -21.80
N GLN A 323 -0.32 -24.52 -21.78
CA GLN A 323 -0.96 -25.13 -22.94
C GLN A 323 -2.33 -25.68 -22.55
N ARG A 324 -3.40 -25.00 -23.01
CA ARG A 324 -4.77 -25.41 -22.74
C ARG A 324 -5.71 -24.94 -23.85
N ASP A 325 -6.64 -25.80 -24.26
CA ASP A 325 -7.68 -25.49 -25.25
C ASP A 325 -7.17 -24.89 -26.58
N GLY A 326 -5.93 -25.23 -26.97
CA GLY A 326 -5.28 -24.70 -28.18
C GLY A 326 -4.59 -23.34 -27.98
N HIS A 327 -4.63 -22.78 -26.78
CA HIS A 327 -3.92 -21.57 -26.38
C HIS A 327 -2.57 -21.92 -25.76
N GLU A 328 -1.57 -21.10 -26.10
CA GLU A 328 -0.21 -21.24 -25.60
C GLU A 328 0.30 -19.90 -25.07
N LEU A 329 0.87 -19.90 -23.86
CA LEU A 329 1.43 -18.71 -23.22
C LEU A 329 2.67 -19.07 -22.42
N ALA A 330 3.77 -18.33 -22.59
CA ALA A 330 4.95 -18.54 -21.74
C ALA A 330 4.72 -17.95 -20.34
N LEU A 331 5.15 -18.66 -19.30
CA LEU A 331 5.00 -18.23 -17.91
C LEU A 331 6.34 -18.14 -17.19
N PHE A 332 6.48 -17.09 -16.39
CA PHE A 332 7.56 -16.89 -15.45
C PHE A 332 7.02 -16.76 -14.03
N PHE A 333 7.86 -17.07 -13.05
CA PHE A 333 7.46 -17.02 -11.65
C PHE A 333 8.50 -16.26 -10.83
N ARG A 334 8.01 -15.28 -10.07
CA ARG A 334 8.78 -14.37 -9.21
C ARG A 334 9.58 -15.15 -8.17
N ASP A 335 10.87 -14.83 -8.02
CA ASP A 335 11.61 -15.18 -6.80
C ASP A 335 11.22 -14.19 -5.69
N HIS A 336 10.31 -14.62 -4.81
CA HIS A 336 9.74 -13.80 -3.75
C HIS A 336 10.82 -13.25 -2.83
N ALA A 337 11.74 -14.12 -2.36
CA ALA A 337 12.78 -13.73 -1.42
C ALA A 337 13.77 -12.71 -1.99
N LEU A 338 14.18 -12.86 -3.26
CA LEU A 338 15.07 -11.89 -3.91
C LEU A 338 14.37 -10.57 -4.19
N SER A 339 13.10 -10.61 -4.60
CA SER A 339 12.29 -9.43 -4.86
C SER A 339 12.06 -8.68 -3.54
N ASP A 340 11.51 -9.31 -2.51
CA ASP A 340 11.22 -8.69 -1.21
C ASP A 340 12.46 -8.12 -0.51
N ALA A 341 13.64 -8.70 -0.73
CA ALA A 341 14.87 -8.15 -0.19
C ALA A 341 15.12 -6.71 -0.68
N ILE A 342 14.83 -6.44 -1.96
CA ILE A 342 14.91 -5.08 -2.52
C ILE A 342 13.83 -4.17 -1.91
N SER A 343 12.58 -4.63 -1.83
CA SER A 343 11.45 -3.81 -1.36
C SER A 343 11.56 -3.44 0.12
N PHE A 344 11.91 -4.41 0.97
CA PHE A 344 11.64 -4.32 2.40
C PHE A 344 12.89 -4.43 3.28
N THR A 345 14.01 -4.90 2.73
CA THR A 345 15.21 -5.19 3.54
C THR A 345 16.38 -4.25 3.24
N TYR A 346 16.72 -4.05 1.95
CA TYR A 346 17.97 -3.40 1.57
C TYR A 346 18.00 -1.89 1.79
N SER A 347 16.85 -1.22 1.95
CA SER A 347 16.80 0.23 2.23
C SER A 347 17.50 0.62 3.53
N GLN A 348 17.60 -0.32 4.49
CA GLN A 348 18.26 -0.14 5.78
C GLN A 348 19.74 -0.54 5.77
N TRP A 349 20.24 -1.07 4.65
CA TRP A 349 21.61 -1.56 4.53
C TRP A 349 22.50 -0.53 3.85
N GLU A 350 23.81 -0.67 4.06
CA GLU A 350 24.78 0.05 3.24
C GLU A 350 24.72 -0.48 1.80
N THR A 351 24.72 0.44 0.84
CA THR A 351 24.47 0.17 -0.59
C THR A 351 25.36 -0.93 -1.17
N GLN A 352 26.67 -0.87 -0.91
CA GLN A 352 27.63 -1.84 -1.42
C GLN A 352 27.39 -3.23 -0.83
N ARG A 353 27.08 -3.32 0.46
CA ARG A 353 26.71 -4.58 1.13
C ARG A 353 25.41 -5.16 0.57
N ALA A 354 24.38 -4.34 0.38
CA ALA A 354 23.10 -4.79 -0.17
C ALA A 354 23.24 -5.36 -1.59
N ALA A 355 23.96 -4.65 -2.47
CA ALA A 355 24.23 -5.13 -3.82
C ALA A 355 25.08 -6.41 -3.81
N ALA A 356 26.08 -6.51 -2.92
CA ALA A 356 26.89 -7.72 -2.79
C ALA A 356 26.08 -8.94 -2.30
N ASP A 357 25.15 -8.76 -1.35
CA ASP A 357 24.26 -9.83 -0.87
C ASP A 357 23.33 -10.32 -1.99
N PHE A 358 22.71 -9.40 -2.72
CA PHE A 358 21.83 -9.72 -3.84
C PHE A 358 22.55 -10.54 -4.92
N LEU A 359 23.74 -10.10 -5.34
CA LEU A 359 24.59 -10.82 -6.30
C LEU A 359 25.09 -12.15 -5.73
N GLY A 360 25.35 -12.22 -4.42
CA GLY A 360 25.72 -13.44 -3.71
C GLY A 360 24.63 -14.51 -3.81
N ARG A 361 23.38 -14.15 -3.54
CA ARG A 361 22.23 -15.06 -3.64
C ARG A 361 22.02 -15.59 -5.07
N LEU A 362 22.18 -14.75 -6.10
CA LEU A 362 22.14 -15.20 -7.50
C LEU A 362 23.27 -16.19 -7.83
N LYS A 363 24.46 -16.00 -7.28
CA LYS A 363 25.58 -16.96 -7.42
C LYS A 363 25.28 -18.28 -6.71
N GLU A 364 24.61 -18.25 -5.56
CA GLU A 364 24.18 -19.47 -4.89
C GLU A 364 23.15 -20.25 -5.71
N ILE A 365 22.20 -19.56 -6.35
CA ILE A 365 21.27 -20.19 -7.31
C ILE A 365 22.06 -20.89 -8.43
N LEU A 366 23.03 -20.20 -9.02
CA LEU A 366 23.87 -20.76 -10.09
C LEU A 366 24.67 -22.01 -9.66
N ARG A 367 25.06 -22.09 -8.38
CA ARG A 367 25.85 -23.22 -7.83
C ARG A 367 25.00 -24.40 -7.40
N HIS A 368 23.83 -24.15 -6.83
CA HIS A 368 23.04 -25.15 -6.11
C HIS A 368 21.82 -25.63 -6.89
N CYS A 369 21.22 -24.78 -7.74
CA CYS A 369 20.11 -25.19 -8.59
C CYS A 369 20.58 -26.13 -9.69
N HIS A 370 19.81 -27.17 -9.99
CA HIS A 370 20.06 -28.04 -11.12
C HIS A 370 19.58 -27.38 -12.42
N ALA A 371 20.55 -26.97 -13.27
CA ALA A 371 20.31 -26.38 -14.58
C ALA A 371 19.41 -25.11 -14.53
N PRO A 372 19.75 -24.09 -13.71
CA PRO A 372 18.99 -22.85 -13.67
C PRO A 372 19.09 -22.16 -15.03
N ARG A 373 18.00 -21.51 -15.43
CA ARG A 373 17.89 -20.80 -16.72
C ARG A 373 17.61 -19.32 -16.49
N VAL A 374 16.61 -18.99 -15.69
CA VAL A 374 16.17 -17.60 -15.48
C VAL A 374 15.78 -17.36 -14.03
N ALA A 375 16.18 -16.23 -13.47
CA ALA A 375 15.68 -15.70 -12.20
C ALA A 375 14.84 -14.46 -12.48
N SER A 376 13.55 -14.53 -12.15
CA SER A 376 12.59 -13.45 -12.36
C SER A 376 12.45 -12.63 -11.09
N ILE A 377 12.86 -11.37 -11.16
CA ILE A 377 12.79 -10.40 -10.07
C ILE A 377 11.66 -9.45 -10.41
N ILE A 378 10.54 -9.54 -9.68
CA ILE A 378 9.31 -8.83 -10.05
C ILE A 378 8.79 -8.08 -8.85
N MET A 379 8.53 -6.78 -8.99
CA MET A 379 7.99 -5.95 -7.92
C MET A 379 7.44 -4.63 -8.43
N ASP A 380 6.72 -3.93 -7.56
CA ASP A 380 6.31 -2.55 -7.79
C ASP A 380 7.51 -1.64 -8.01
N GLY A 381 7.37 -0.74 -8.96
CA GLY A 381 8.41 0.18 -9.37
C GLY A 381 8.50 1.44 -8.51
N GLU A 382 7.48 1.79 -7.73
CA GLU A 382 7.47 3.07 -7.02
C GLU A 382 7.71 2.99 -5.49
N ASN A 383 7.50 1.82 -4.88
CA ASN A 383 7.32 1.71 -3.42
C ASN A 383 8.60 1.81 -2.59
N ALA A 384 9.75 1.34 -3.10
CA ALA A 384 10.94 1.16 -2.27
C ALA A 384 11.79 2.43 -2.13
N TRP A 385 11.82 3.28 -3.14
CA TRP A 385 12.99 4.14 -3.40
C TRP A 385 13.14 5.34 -2.46
N GLU A 386 12.05 5.85 -1.89
CA GLU A 386 12.09 6.96 -0.92
C GLU A 386 12.84 6.59 0.38
N TYR A 387 12.99 5.29 0.67
CA TYR A 387 13.73 4.80 1.83
C TYR A 387 15.23 4.62 1.55
N PHE A 388 15.59 4.47 0.28
CA PHE A 388 16.98 4.31 -0.15
C PHE A 388 17.71 5.65 -0.20
N GLU A 389 19.03 5.60 0.00
CA GLU A 389 19.89 6.74 -0.27
C GLU A 389 19.79 7.15 -1.75
N GLY A 390 19.63 8.46 -2.01
CA GLY A 390 19.59 9.00 -3.37
C GLY A 390 18.50 8.37 -4.24
N ASN A 391 17.33 8.11 -3.67
CA ASN A 391 16.19 7.50 -4.36
C ASN A 391 16.53 6.18 -5.08
N GLY A 392 17.40 5.36 -4.49
CA GLY A 392 17.79 4.06 -5.05
C GLY A 392 18.83 4.11 -6.17
N LEU A 393 19.19 5.29 -6.69
CA LEU A 393 20.16 5.44 -7.78
C LEU A 393 21.50 4.73 -7.51
N PRO A 394 22.17 4.92 -6.35
CA PRO A 394 23.43 4.22 -6.06
C PRO A 394 23.28 2.69 -6.06
N PHE A 395 22.17 2.18 -5.53
CA PHE A 395 21.90 0.74 -5.43
C PHE A 395 21.62 0.13 -6.81
N LEU A 396 20.68 0.70 -7.56
CA LEU A 396 20.28 0.19 -8.88
C LEU A 396 21.43 0.20 -9.87
N SER A 397 22.16 1.32 -9.97
CA SER A 397 23.36 1.40 -10.84
C SER A 397 24.38 0.32 -10.46
N ARG A 398 24.61 0.08 -9.16
CA ARG A 398 25.56 -0.93 -8.70
C ARG A 398 25.10 -2.34 -9.05
N VAL A 399 23.82 -2.67 -8.83
CA VAL A 399 23.26 -3.99 -9.15
C VAL A 399 23.37 -4.27 -10.66
N TYR A 400 22.97 -3.32 -11.51
CA TYR A 400 23.02 -3.48 -12.95
C TYR A 400 24.45 -3.64 -13.50
N SER A 401 25.39 -2.80 -13.07
CA SER A 401 26.79 -2.95 -13.47
C SER A 401 27.37 -4.29 -12.99
N ALA A 402 27.16 -4.64 -11.72
CA ALA A 402 27.70 -5.88 -11.15
C ALA A 402 27.14 -7.14 -11.80
N LEU A 403 25.87 -7.13 -12.23
CA LEU A 403 25.27 -8.23 -12.99
C LEU A 403 25.94 -8.42 -14.35
N SER A 404 26.23 -7.32 -15.05
CA SER A 404 26.87 -7.34 -16.37
C SER A 404 28.33 -7.79 -16.32
N GLU A 405 29.01 -7.54 -15.20
CA GLU A 405 30.42 -7.89 -14.98
C GLU A 405 30.63 -9.30 -14.39
N THR A 406 29.58 -9.89 -13.80
CA THR A 406 29.70 -11.18 -13.10
C THR A 406 29.59 -12.36 -14.06
N HIS A 407 30.67 -13.15 -14.16
CA HIS A 407 30.66 -14.38 -14.94
C HIS A 407 29.56 -15.35 -14.49
N GLY A 408 28.78 -15.86 -15.46
CA GLY A 408 27.69 -16.81 -15.25
C GLY A 408 26.32 -16.19 -14.99
N LEU A 409 26.25 -14.88 -14.71
CA LEU A 409 25.00 -14.11 -14.67
C LEU A 409 24.87 -13.30 -15.96
N VAL A 410 23.66 -13.20 -16.50
CA VAL A 410 23.41 -12.44 -17.73
C VAL A 410 22.12 -11.61 -17.56
N PRO A 411 22.19 -10.27 -17.52
CA PRO A 411 20.97 -9.46 -17.55
C PRO A 411 20.24 -9.67 -18.88
N ALA A 412 18.92 -9.87 -18.81
CA ALA A 412 18.07 -10.10 -19.98
C ALA A 412 16.63 -9.64 -19.71
N THR A 413 15.96 -9.14 -20.73
CA THR A 413 14.49 -8.97 -20.67
C THR A 413 13.79 -10.33 -20.72
N PHE A 414 12.49 -10.38 -20.43
CA PHE A 414 11.74 -11.65 -20.46
C PHE A 414 11.65 -12.22 -21.88
N SER A 415 11.42 -11.37 -22.88
CA SER A 415 11.47 -11.79 -24.29
C SER A 415 12.85 -12.31 -24.69
N GLU A 416 13.93 -11.63 -24.31
CA GLU A 416 15.30 -12.09 -24.59
C GLU A 416 15.60 -13.43 -23.90
N ALA A 417 15.11 -13.63 -22.68
CA ALA A 417 15.23 -14.90 -21.97
C ALA A 417 14.50 -16.02 -22.73
N LEU A 418 13.29 -15.78 -23.24
CA LEU A 418 12.54 -16.77 -24.03
C LEU A 418 13.19 -17.13 -25.37
N GLU A 419 13.88 -16.17 -26.00
CA GLU A 419 14.62 -16.40 -27.24
C GLU A 419 15.87 -17.24 -27.00
N ARG A 420 16.53 -17.04 -25.85
CA ARG A 420 17.77 -17.75 -25.47
C ARG A 420 17.52 -19.11 -24.81
N ILE A 421 16.33 -19.32 -24.24
CA ILE A 421 15.92 -20.56 -23.58
C ILE A 421 14.80 -21.22 -24.41
N PRO A 422 15.15 -22.07 -25.40
CA PRO A 422 14.15 -22.71 -26.27
C PRO A 422 13.34 -23.79 -25.55
N GLU A 423 13.92 -24.45 -24.54
CA GLU A 423 13.25 -25.50 -23.77
C GLU A 423 12.35 -24.87 -22.70
N ARG A 424 11.06 -25.19 -22.75
CA ARG A 424 10.04 -24.73 -21.81
C ARG A 424 9.27 -25.92 -21.27
N ARG A 425 9.03 -25.93 -19.96
CA ARG A 425 8.30 -27.03 -19.34
C ARG A 425 6.79 -26.86 -19.60
N PRO A 426 6.09 -27.84 -20.18
CA PRO A 426 4.66 -27.73 -20.40
C PRO A 426 3.90 -27.69 -19.07
N LEU A 427 2.86 -26.88 -19.03
CA LEU A 427 1.93 -26.75 -17.92
C LEU A 427 0.50 -26.71 -18.48
N HIS A 428 -0.34 -27.68 -18.12
CA HIS A 428 -1.71 -27.78 -18.64
C HIS A 428 -2.78 -27.19 -17.70
N HIS A 429 -2.35 -26.79 -16.50
CA HIS A 429 -3.20 -26.21 -15.47
C HIS A 429 -2.37 -25.28 -14.59
N ILE A 430 -2.93 -24.13 -14.25
CA ILE A 430 -2.41 -23.22 -13.24
C ILE A 430 -3.35 -23.16 -12.05
N HIS A 431 -2.79 -23.21 -10.85
CA HIS A 431 -3.52 -22.92 -9.63
C HIS A 431 -4.04 -21.47 -9.67
N PRO A 432 -5.34 -21.22 -9.45
CA PRO A 432 -5.86 -19.86 -9.44
C PRO A 432 -5.36 -19.13 -8.19
N GLY A 433 -4.60 -18.05 -8.37
CA GLY A 433 -4.08 -17.25 -7.27
C GLY A 433 -3.39 -15.99 -7.74
N SER A 434 -3.04 -15.15 -6.77
CA SER A 434 -2.25 -13.93 -6.95
C SER A 434 -0.84 -14.11 -6.38
N TRP A 435 -0.01 -13.08 -6.51
CA TRP A 435 1.29 -13.04 -5.86
C TRP A 435 1.26 -12.95 -4.33
N ILE A 436 0.07 -12.72 -3.75
CA ILE A 436 -0.14 -12.70 -2.31
C ILE A 436 -0.84 -14.00 -1.91
N ASN A 437 -0.16 -14.79 -1.07
CA ASN A 437 -0.68 -16.03 -0.49
C ASN A 437 -1.19 -17.09 -1.50
N ALA A 438 -0.90 -16.95 -2.80
CA ALA A 438 -1.43 -17.78 -3.88
C ALA A 438 -2.97 -17.94 -3.86
N ASN A 439 -3.68 -16.87 -3.50
CA ASN A 439 -5.14 -16.83 -3.49
C ASN A 439 -5.65 -15.40 -3.79
N TYR A 440 -6.96 -15.18 -3.66
CA TYR A 440 -7.61 -13.89 -3.93
C TYR A 440 -8.24 -13.23 -2.68
N ALA A 441 -7.91 -13.69 -1.46
CA ALA A 441 -8.57 -13.24 -0.23
C ALA A 441 -8.50 -11.73 0.01
N ILE A 442 -7.50 -11.05 -0.55
CA ILE A 442 -7.33 -9.60 -0.44
C ILE A 442 -8.40 -8.81 -1.23
N TRP A 443 -9.05 -9.43 -2.22
CA TRP A 443 -9.99 -8.72 -3.11
C TRP A 443 -11.41 -9.30 -3.09
N ILE A 444 -11.63 -10.41 -2.39
CA ILE A 444 -12.93 -11.07 -2.25
C ILE A 444 -12.94 -11.99 -1.03
N GLY A 445 -14.04 -12.00 -0.27
CA GLY A 445 -14.16 -12.80 0.94
C GLY A 445 -14.66 -12.04 2.14
N HIS A 446 -14.13 -10.83 2.36
CA HIS A 446 -14.51 -9.98 3.47
C HIS A 446 -15.90 -9.35 3.24
N PRO A 447 -16.72 -9.11 4.29
CA PRO A 447 -18.03 -8.47 4.13
C PRO A 447 -18.00 -7.13 3.37
N GLU A 448 -16.97 -6.31 3.57
CA GLU A 448 -16.79 -5.04 2.84
C GLU A 448 -16.50 -5.27 1.35
N GLU A 449 -15.56 -6.15 1.01
CA GLU A 449 -15.25 -6.54 -0.37
C GLU A 449 -16.47 -7.12 -1.09
N ASN A 450 -17.18 -8.04 -0.42
CA ASN A 450 -18.37 -8.67 -0.97
C ASN A 450 -19.50 -7.65 -1.20
N THR A 451 -19.64 -6.66 -0.31
CA THR A 451 -20.59 -5.55 -0.50
C THR A 451 -20.22 -4.71 -1.74
N ALA A 452 -18.92 -4.44 -1.94
CA ALA A 452 -18.45 -3.74 -3.13
C ALA A 452 -18.72 -4.53 -4.41
N TRP A 453 -18.44 -5.84 -4.44
CA TRP A 453 -18.79 -6.72 -5.57
C TRP A 453 -20.30 -6.73 -5.85
N ASP A 454 -21.13 -6.78 -4.80
CA ASP A 454 -22.59 -6.73 -4.93
C ASP A 454 -23.07 -5.39 -5.50
N HIS A 455 -22.45 -4.26 -5.13
CA HIS A 455 -22.74 -2.95 -5.70
C HIS A 455 -22.33 -2.86 -7.17
N LEU A 456 -21.14 -3.36 -7.52
CA LEU A 456 -20.64 -3.40 -8.89
C LEU A 456 -21.55 -4.25 -9.80
N ALA A 457 -21.94 -5.45 -9.34
CA ALA A 457 -22.84 -6.35 -10.06
C ALA A 457 -24.20 -5.69 -10.36
N ARG A 458 -24.78 -5.01 -9.37
CA ARG A 458 -26.06 -4.28 -9.53
C ARG A 458 -25.94 -3.09 -10.48
N ALA A 459 -24.86 -2.33 -10.41
CA ALA A 459 -24.62 -1.19 -11.31
C ALA A 459 -24.49 -1.66 -12.75
N ARG A 460 -23.69 -2.71 -13.00
CA ARG A 460 -23.55 -3.31 -14.33
C ARG A 460 -24.88 -3.84 -14.87
N GLN A 461 -25.64 -4.57 -14.05
CA GLN A 461 -26.96 -5.08 -14.44
C GLN A 461 -27.94 -3.95 -14.79
N ALA A 462 -27.97 -2.89 -13.99
CA ALA A 462 -28.80 -1.72 -14.27
C ALA A 462 -28.41 -1.05 -15.59
N ALA A 463 -27.11 -0.92 -15.86
CA ALA A 463 -26.59 -0.31 -17.08
C ALA A 463 -26.97 -1.10 -18.34
N VAL A 464 -26.80 -2.42 -18.31
CA VAL A 464 -27.20 -3.33 -19.40
C VAL A 464 -28.72 -3.29 -19.63
N ALA A 465 -29.51 -3.22 -18.57
CA ALA A 465 -30.98 -3.18 -18.68
C ALA A 465 -31.50 -1.86 -19.24
N ALA A 466 -30.84 -0.74 -18.90
CA ALA A 466 -31.28 0.59 -19.27
C ALA A 466 -30.81 1.03 -20.67
N SER A 467 -29.66 0.56 -21.14
CA SER A 467 -29.08 0.98 -22.44
C SER A 467 -28.66 -0.21 -23.31
N PRO A 468 -29.32 -0.43 -24.48
CA PRO A 468 -28.90 -1.42 -25.46
C PRO A 468 -27.50 -1.17 -26.04
N GLU A 469 -27.04 0.09 -26.07
CA GLU A 469 -25.70 0.44 -26.54
C GLU A 469 -24.64 0.02 -25.52
N VAL A 470 -24.87 0.28 -24.23
CA VAL A 470 -24.01 -0.21 -23.14
C VAL A 470 -23.96 -1.73 -23.15
N ALA A 471 -25.12 -2.41 -23.28
CA ALA A 471 -25.18 -3.86 -23.38
C ALA A 471 -24.34 -4.41 -24.54
N ARG A 472 -24.33 -3.72 -25.69
CA ARG A 472 -23.55 -4.11 -26.87
C ARG A 472 -22.05 -3.92 -26.64
N ILE A 473 -21.64 -2.81 -26.02
CA ILE A 473 -20.24 -2.55 -25.70
C ILE A 473 -19.72 -3.59 -24.71
N LEU A 474 -20.44 -3.80 -23.61
CA LEU A 474 -20.08 -4.79 -22.60
C LEU A 474 -20.06 -6.22 -23.17
N ALA A 475 -20.86 -6.54 -24.20
CA ALA A 475 -20.81 -7.82 -24.90
C ALA A 475 -19.64 -7.98 -25.90
N GLY A 476 -18.67 -7.05 -25.90
CA GLY A 476 -17.47 -7.08 -26.75
C GLY A 476 -17.59 -6.31 -28.07
N GLY A 477 -18.58 -5.44 -28.22
CA GLY A 477 -18.63 -4.45 -29.29
C GLY A 477 -17.92 -3.15 -28.93
N ASP A 478 -17.58 -2.34 -29.94
CA ASP A 478 -16.97 -1.00 -29.73
C ASP A 478 -17.89 0.15 -30.20
N ASP A 479 -19.08 -0.17 -30.72
CA ASP A 479 -20.01 0.80 -31.30
C ASP A 479 -21.10 1.21 -30.31
N GLY A 480 -21.07 2.47 -29.89
CA GLY A 480 -22.06 3.13 -29.05
C GLY A 480 -21.74 4.62 -28.92
N ASP A 481 -22.73 5.39 -28.50
CA ASP A 481 -22.57 6.83 -28.30
C ASP A 481 -21.58 7.17 -27.17
N GLU A 482 -21.21 8.45 -27.09
CA GLU A 482 -20.27 8.95 -26.08
C GLU A 482 -20.74 8.65 -24.64
N THR A 483 -22.05 8.69 -24.39
CA THR A 483 -22.62 8.39 -23.07
C THR A 483 -22.43 6.92 -22.70
N ALA A 484 -22.70 6.00 -23.64
CA ALA A 484 -22.50 4.58 -23.45
C ALA A 484 -21.02 4.24 -23.20
N GLN A 485 -20.10 4.91 -23.90
CA GLN A 485 -18.65 4.75 -23.69
C GLN A 485 -18.20 5.23 -22.30
N LEU A 486 -18.73 6.36 -21.83
CA LEU A 486 -18.46 6.88 -20.48
C LEU A 486 -19.04 5.98 -19.37
N VAL A 487 -20.22 5.41 -19.59
CA VAL A 487 -20.82 4.41 -18.69
C VAL A 487 -19.92 3.18 -18.58
N CYS A 488 -19.50 2.61 -19.71
CA CYS A 488 -18.63 1.43 -19.72
C CYS A 488 -17.28 1.73 -19.09
N THR A 489 -16.70 2.90 -19.37
CA THR A 489 -15.44 3.34 -18.75
C THR A 489 -15.57 3.50 -17.23
N SER A 490 -16.70 4.01 -16.73
CA SER A 490 -16.96 4.07 -15.28
C SER A 490 -17.09 2.68 -14.64
N LEU A 491 -17.72 1.71 -15.32
CA LEU A 491 -17.77 0.31 -14.86
C LEU A 491 -16.39 -0.33 -14.83
N TYR A 492 -15.63 -0.22 -15.92
CA TYR A 492 -14.28 -0.78 -16.00
C TYR A 492 -13.32 -0.13 -14.98
N ALA A 493 -13.47 1.16 -14.70
CA ALA A 493 -12.73 1.81 -13.63
C ALA A 493 -13.10 1.21 -12.26
N ALA A 494 -14.39 0.99 -11.97
CA ALA A 494 -14.87 0.39 -10.72
C ALA A 494 -14.46 -1.09 -10.53
N GLU A 495 -14.06 -1.80 -11.59
CA GLU A 495 -13.49 -3.16 -11.53
C GLU A 495 -12.04 -3.20 -11.04
N GLY A 496 -11.37 -2.04 -10.94
CA GLY A 496 -9.98 -1.95 -10.52
C GLY A 496 -9.74 -2.58 -9.15
N SER A 497 -8.64 -3.33 -9.03
CA SER A 497 -8.31 -4.05 -7.80
C SER A 497 -7.98 -3.14 -6.62
N ASP A 498 -7.52 -1.91 -6.90
CA ASP A 498 -7.16 -0.91 -5.89
C ASP A 498 -8.30 -0.61 -4.92
N TRP A 499 -9.55 -0.61 -5.38
CA TRP A 499 -10.71 -0.34 -4.52
C TRP A 499 -10.87 -1.42 -3.46
N PHE A 500 -10.72 -2.68 -3.87
CA PHE A 500 -10.92 -3.85 -3.03
C PHE A 500 -9.77 -4.05 -2.06
N TRP A 501 -8.54 -3.67 -2.43
CA TRP A 501 -7.36 -3.71 -1.59
C TRP A 501 -7.53 -2.99 -0.23
N TRP A 502 -8.31 -1.90 -0.21
CA TRP A 502 -8.52 -1.08 0.99
C TRP A 502 -9.74 -1.50 1.82
N TYR A 503 -10.57 -2.42 1.33
CA TYR A 503 -11.65 -3.00 2.10
C TYR A 503 -11.12 -4.12 3.01
N GLY A 504 -11.84 -4.41 4.09
CA GLY A 504 -11.42 -5.41 5.06
C GLY A 504 -10.33 -4.95 6.03
N ASP A 505 -9.78 -5.90 6.77
CA ASP A 505 -8.88 -5.63 7.89
C ASP A 505 -7.40 -5.84 7.50
N ASP A 506 -7.13 -6.29 6.27
CA ASP A 506 -5.78 -6.65 5.82
C ASP A 506 -4.88 -5.43 5.61
N HIS A 507 -5.46 -4.30 5.17
CA HIS A 507 -4.71 -3.08 4.85
C HIS A 507 -5.31 -1.82 5.48
N PHE A 508 -4.42 -0.92 5.89
CA PHE A 508 -4.78 0.37 6.49
C PHE A 508 -4.19 1.52 5.67
N SER A 509 -5.03 2.52 5.40
CA SER A 509 -4.60 3.81 4.85
C SER A 509 -5.47 4.92 5.41
N HIS A 510 -4.87 6.07 5.68
CA HIS A 510 -5.59 7.30 6.03
C HIS A 510 -6.52 7.77 4.89
N HIS A 511 -6.24 7.33 3.66
CA HIS A 511 -7.04 7.63 2.48
C HIS A 511 -8.03 6.51 2.14
N ALA A 512 -8.21 5.48 2.98
CA ALA A 512 -9.18 4.40 2.72
C ALA A 512 -10.60 4.93 2.45
N GLY A 513 -11.01 6.01 3.14
CA GLY A 513 -12.27 6.70 2.86
C GLY A 513 -12.32 7.38 1.50
N THR A 514 -11.18 7.88 0.99
CA THR A 514 -11.07 8.45 -0.36
C THR A 514 -11.20 7.37 -1.43
N PHE A 515 -10.56 6.21 -1.24
CA PHE A 515 -10.69 5.07 -2.16
C PHE A 515 -12.11 4.53 -2.22
N ASP A 516 -12.76 4.36 -1.06
CA ASP A 516 -14.18 4.00 -0.97
C ASP A 516 -15.08 5.02 -1.69
N LEU A 517 -14.80 6.31 -1.52
CA LEU A 517 -15.54 7.38 -2.20
C LEU A 517 -15.38 7.33 -3.72
N LEU A 518 -14.16 7.14 -4.24
CA LEU A 518 -13.89 7.05 -5.68
C LEU A 518 -14.61 5.84 -6.29
N PHE A 519 -14.48 4.67 -5.68
CA PHE A 519 -15.20 3.46 -6.10
C PHE A 519 -16.71 3.72 -6.21
N ARG A 520 -17.32 4.25 -5.14
CA ARG A 520 -18.76 4.54 -5.14
C ARG A 520 -19.12 5.63 -6.14
N ARG A 521 -18.27 6.64 -6.38
CA ARG A 521 -18.51 7.69 -7.38
C ARG A 521 -18.53 7.14 -8.80
N HIS A 522 -17.66 6.18 -9.15
CA HIS A 522 -17.75 5.49 -10.44
C HIS A 522 -19.10 4.79 -10.62
N LEU A 523 -19.56 4.06 -9.60
CA LEU A 523 -20.87 3.41 -9.63
C LEU A 523 -22.01 4.43 -9.71
N MET A 524 -21.99 5.51 -8.93
CA MET A 524 -22.99 6.57 -9.01
C MET A 524 -23.02 7.23 -10.40
N ASN A 525 -21.86 7.40 -11.03
CA ASN A 525 -21.75 8.02 -12.34
C ASN A 525 -22.47 7.19 -13.41
N VAL A 526 -22.41 5.86 -13.33
CA VAL A 526 -23.17 4.95 -14.21
C VAL A 526 -24.67 5.25 -14.15
N TYR A 527 -25.24 5.37 -12.95
CA TYR A 527 -26.67 5.69 -12.80
C TYR A 527 -27.01 7.09 -13.33
N ARG A 528 -26.16 8.09 -13.03
CA ARG A 528 -26.37 9.49 -13.47
C ARG A 528 -26.33 9.64 -14.98
N LEU A 529 -25.35 9.03 -15.65
CA LEU A 529 -25.21 9.08 -17.11
C LEU A 529 -26.39 8.44 -17.85
N LEU A 530 -27.09 7.51 -17.19
CA LEU A 530 -28.27 6.84 -17.73
C LEU A 530 -29.60 7.44 -17.26
N ASP A 531 -29.57 8.60 -16.61
CA ASP A 531 -30.73 9.27 -16.01
C ASP A 531 -31.53 8.36 -15.04
N LEU A 532 -30.83 7.46 -14.35
CA LEU A 532 -31.41 6.57 -13.33
C LEU A 532 -31.26 7.16 -11.91
N GLU A 533 -32.18 6.81 -11.02
CA GLU A 533 -32.04 7.14 -9.60
C GLU A 533 -30.85 6.37 -9.00
N VAL A 534 -29.94 7.09 -8.35
CA VAL A 534 -28.78 6.50 -7.67
C VAL A 534 -29.26 5.72 -6.43
N PRO A 535 -28.94 4.41 -6.30
CA PRO A 535 -29.30 3.63 -5.13
C PRO A 535 -28.79 4.25 -3.83
N ARG A 536 -29.65 4.29 -2.80
CA ARG A 536 -29.33 4.92 -1.51
C ARG A 536 -28.09 4.33 -0.84
N GLU A 537 -27.86 3.04 -1.01
CA GLU A 537 -26.70 2.35 -0.43
C GLU A 537 -25.37 2.94 -0.89
N LEU A 538 -25.27 3.44 -2.13
CA LEU A 538 -24.03 4.00 -2.65
C LEU A 538 -23.61 5.30 -1.94
N PHE A 539 -24.54 5.99 -1.27
CA PHE A 539 -24.22 7.19 -0.49
C PHE A 539 -23.64 6.86 0.89
N ALA A 540 -23.75 5.61 1.34
CA ALA A 540 -23.12 5.14 2.56
C ALA A 540 -21.71 4.58 2.25
N PRO A 541 -20.68 4.93 3.03
CA PRO A 541 -19.37 4.29 2.91
C PRO A 541 -19.46 2.78 3.14
N ILE A 542 -18.77 2.00 2.30
CA ILE A 542 -18.59 0.56 2.52
C ILE A 542 -17.50 0.36 3.56
N LYS A 543 -16.37 1.07 3.41
CA LYS A 543 -15.27 1.03 4.37
C LYS A 543 -15.72 1.59 5.71
N LYS A 544 -15.69 0.75 6.74
CA LYS A 544 -15.89 1.18 8.12
C LYS A 544 -14.61 1.83 8.62
N LEU A 545 -14.73 3.07 9.10
CA LEU A 545 -13.62 3.75 9.77
C LEU A 545 -13.44 3.12 11.17
N LEU A 546 -12.55 2.14 11.28
CA LEU A 546 -12.07 1.64 12.57
C LEU A 546 -11.07 2.65 13.17
N PRO A 547 -10.99 2.79 14.51
CA PRO A 547 -9.99 3.64 15.15
C PRO A 547 -8.58 3.21 14.73
N ALA A 548 -7.72 4.18 14.41
CA ALA A 548 -6.35 3.90 13.98
C ALA A 548 -5.58 3.03 14.99
N GLY A 549 -4.81 2.08 14.47
CA GLY A 549 -3.98 1.19 15.28
C GLY A 549 -4.69 -0.08 15.79
N PHE A 550 -5.94 -0.35 15.46
CA PHE A 550 -6.56 -1.64 15.78
C PHE A 550 -5.91 -2.80 14.99
N ILE A 551 -5.54 -3.89 15.66
CA ILE A 551 -5.04 -5.12 15.00
C ILE A 551 -6.03 -6.28 15.14
N ARG A 552 -6.52 -6.58 16.35
CA ARG A 552 -7.47 -7.68 16.58
C ARG A 552 -8.20 -7.58 17.92
N GLU A 553 -9.32 -8.28 18.05
CA GLU A 553 -10.05 -8.51 19.31
C GLU A 553 -9.49 -9.71 20.11
N PRO A 554 -9.82 -9.83 21.41
CA PRO A 554 -9.54 -11.03 22.19
C PRO A 554 -10.27 -12.25 21.62
N ALA A 555 -9.56 -13.36 21.47
CA ALA A 555 -10.09 -14.60 20.93
C ALA A 555 -10.51 -15.62 22.01
N ALA A 556 -10.09 -15.42 23.26
CA ALA A 556 -10.48 -16.27 24.39
C ALA A 556 -10.26 -15.52 25.71
N LEU A 557 -10.78 -16.07 26.81
CA LEU A 557 -10.45 -15.59 28.15
C LEU A 557 -8.95 -15.78 28.44
N ILE A 558 -8.35 -14.82 29.14
CA ILE A 558 -6.93 -14.86 29.52
C ILE A 558 -6.73 -14.55 31.01
N THR A 559 -5.80 -15.28 31.64
CA THR A 559 -5.37 -15.03 33.04
C THR A 559 -3.84 -14.91 33.08
N PRO A 560 -3.25 -13.83 32.54
CA PRO A 560 -1.80 -13.68 32.47
C PRO A 560 -1.17 -13.43 33.85
N ALA A 561 -0.05 -14.08 34.13
CA ALA A 561 0.77 -13.78 35.32
C ALA A 561 1.50 -12.43 35.15
N LEU A 562 1.27 -11.45 36.03
CA LEU A 562 1.86 -10.11 35.93
C LEU A 562 3.33 -10.12 36.41
N THR A 563 4.26 -10.30 35.48
CA THR A 563 5.71 -10.41 35.74
C THR A 563 6.51 -9.26 35.16
N GLY A 564 5.88 -8.37 34.38
CA GLY A 564 6.55 -7.26 33.69
C GLY A 564 7.52 -7.72 32.59
N THR A 565 7.54 -9.03 32.30
CA THR A 565 8.36 -9.67 31.27
C THR A 565 7.51 -10.69 30.51
N VAL A 566 7.78 -10.81 29.21
CA VAL A 566 7.08 -11.75 28.32
C VAL A 566 8.07 -12.85 27.99
N THR A 567 8.03 -13.91 28.77
CA THR A 567 8.95 -15.06 28.66
C THR A 567 8.34 -16.22 27.89
N ASP A 568 7.04 -16.17 27.63
CA ASP A 568 6.26 -17.20 26.95
C ASP A 568 5.35 -16.54 25.90
N TYR A 569 5.42 -17.04 24.67
CA TYR A 569 4.62 -16.62 23.53
C TYR A 569 3.11 -16.77 23.79
N PHE A 570 2.69 -17.80 24.54
CA PHE A 570 1.28 -18.12 24.75
C PHE A 570 0.56 -17.18 25.73
N LYS A 571 1.30 -16.43 26.55
CA LYS A 571 0.77 -15.61 27.66
C LYS A 571 -0.28 -14.57 27.25
N TRP A 572 -0.13 -13.98 26.06
CA TRP A 572 -1.04 -12.96 25.52
C TRP A 572 -1.55 -13.34 24.12
N LEU A 573 -1.46 -14.62 23.74
CA LEU A 573 -1.76 -15.08 22.39
C LEU A 573 -3.21 -14.81 22.00
N ALA A 574 -4.14 -15.07 22.92
CA ALA A 574 -5.58 -14.86 22.72
C ALA A 574 -6.04 -13.44 23.07
N ALA A 575 -5.12 -12.52 23.37
CA ALA A 575 -5.46 -11.14 23.70
C ALA A 575 -5.73 -10.31 22.43
N GLY A 576 -6.64 -9.34 22.57
CA GLY A 576 -6.80 -8.26 21.62
C GLY A 576 -5.55 -7.40 21.58
N LEU A 577 -5.28 -6.81 20.42
CA LEU A 577 -4.05 -6.08 20.15
C LEU A 577 -4.35 -4.80 19.39
N TYR A 578 -3.74 -3.71 19.86
CA TYR A 578 -3.63 -2.44 19.18
C TYR A 578 -2.16 -2.10 18.96
N ASP A 579 -1.84 -1.67 17.75
CA ASP A 579 -0.59 -1.03 17.39
C ASP A 579 -0.63 0.45 17.81
N LEU A 580 0.11 0.79 18.86
CA LEU A 580 0.25 2.17 19.32
C LEU A 580 1.29 2.95 18.50
N SER A 581 2.02 2.28 17.60
CA SER A 581 2.95 2.92 16.66
C SER A 581 2.25 3.44 15.40
N LYS A 582 1.13 2.81 15.01
CA LYS A 582 0.27 3.24 13.89
C LYS A 582 -0.65 4.37 14.36
N ARG A 583 -0.30 5.59 13.98
CA ARG A 583 -0.98 6.83 14.42
C ARG A 583 -2.23 7.10 13.58
N SER A 584 -3.17 7.89 14.11
CA SER A 584 -4.37 8.35 13.39
C SER A 584 -4.13 9.55 12.47
N SER A 585 -2.88 10.00 12.30
CA SER A 585 -2.53 11.16 11.47
C SER A 585 -1.32 10.90 10.57
N THR A 586 -1.38 11.47 9.37
CA THR A 586 -0.37 11.44 8.30
C THR A 586 0.94 12.17 8.62
N MET A 587 1.12 12.72 9.82
CA MET A 587 2.21 13.67 10.12
C MET A 587 3.11 13.33 11.30
N HIS A 588 2.97 12.13 11.86
CA HIS A 588 3.54 11.84 13.15
C HIS A 588 4.48 10.63 13.04
N ALA A 589 5.69 10.84 12.54
CA ALA A 589 6.84 9.99 12.87
C ALA A 589 7.78 10.76 13.83
N GLY A 590 7.24 11.14 14.98
CA GLY A 590 8.06 11.31 16.19
C GLY A 590 8.29 9.93 16.81
N GLU A 591 9.33 9.72 17.61
CA GLU A 591 9.52 8.42 18.28
C GLU A 591 8.31 8.13 19.19
N SER A 592 7.50 7.11 18.88
CA SER A 592 6.50 6.64 19.84
C SER A 592 7.25 5.95 20.97
N LEU A 593 7.03 6.36 22.22
CA LEU A 593 7.61 5.64 23.37
C LEU A 593 6.99 4.23 23.52
N LEU A 594 5.74 4.07 23.09
CA LEU A 594 4.97 2.84 23.19
C LEU A 594 4.68 2.25 21.81
N GLN A 595 4.77 0.93 21.69
CA GLN A 595 4.62 0.18 20.44
C GLN A 595 3.27 -0.53 20.36
N SER A 596 2.81 -1.17 21.44
CA SER A 596 1.61 -2.02 21.38
C SER A 596 0.84 -2.01 22.68
N LEU A 597 -0.48 -2.11 22.59
CA LEU A 597 -1.38 -2.39 23.70
C LEU A 597 -2.06 -3.74 23.45
N TYR A 598 -1.93 -4.63 24.42
CA TYR A 598 -2.71 -5.86 24.50
C TYR A 598 -3.80 -5.70 25.55
N TYR A 599 -4.95 -6.32 25.31
CA TYR A 599 -6.04 -6.37 26.28
C TYR A 599 -6.79 -7.70 26.23
N GLY A 600 -7.42 -8.06 27.34
CA GLY A 600 -8.27 -9.24 27.45
C GLY A 600 -8.80 -9.35 28.87
N PHE A 601 -9.56 -10.38 29.18
CA PHE A 601 -10.21 -10.52 30.47
C PHE A 601 -10.42 -11.99 30.84
N ASP A 602 -10.58 -12.25 32.13
CA ASP A 602 -11.18 -13.48 32.64
C ASP A 602 -12.47 -13.17 33.40
N LEU A 603 -12.91 -14.08 34.29
CA LEU A 603 -14.13 -13.89 35.08
C LEU A 603 -13.96 -12.90 36.24
N GLU A 604 -12.72 -12.52 36.59
CA GLU A 604 -12.43 -11.70 37.76
C GLU A 604 -11.75 -10.36 37.39
N PHE A 605 -10.93 -10.31 36.34
CA PHE A 605 -10.10 -9.17 35.99
C PHE A 605 -10.14 -8.81 34.49
N PHE A 606 -10.05 -7.51 34.23
CA PHE A 606 -9.70 -6.96 32.92
C PHE A 606 -8.21 -6.66 32.89
N TYR A 607 -7.52 -7.19 31.89
CA TYR A 607 -6.07 -7.17 31.76
C TYR A 607 -5.62 -6.22 30.65
N PHE A 608 -4.52 -5.53 30.91
CA PHE A 608 -3.81 -4.71 29.93
C PHE A 608 -2.33 -5.06 29.93
N ARG A 609 -1.70 -5.04 28.75
CA ARG A 609 -0.25 -5.05 28.61
C ARG A 609 0.20 -3.99 27.64
N ILE A 610 1.24 -3.26 28.01
CA ILE A 610 1.83 -2.19 27.19
C ILE A 610 3.29 -2.47 26.94
N ASP A 611 3.64 -2.41 25.66
CA ASP A 611 4.99 -2.59 25.18
C ASP A 611 5.58 -1.24 24.78
N GLY A 612 6.80 -0.97 25.22
CA GLY A 612 7.61 0.14 24.73
C GLY A 612 8.37 -0.22 23.46
N VAL A 613 8.79 0.78 22.67
CA VAL A 613 9.77 0.57 21.58
C VAL A 613 11.13 0.08 22.10
N GLN A 614 11.39 0.34 23.38
CA GLN A 614 12.44 -0.24 24.20
C GLN A 614 11.81 -0.76 25.51
N PRO A 615 12.51 -1.62 26.28
CA PRO A 615 12.05 -1.99 27.62
C PRO A 615 11.61 -0.78 28.46
N LEU A 616 10.42 -0.82 29.07
CA LEU A 616 9.84 0.32 29.78
C LEU A 616 10.70 0.79 30.96
N ASP A 617 11.43 -0.12 31.62
CA ASP A 617 12.42 0.18 32.65
C ASP A 617 13.61 1.03 32.15
N ARG A 618 13.82 1.14 30.83
CA ARG A 618 14.78 2.07 30.21
C ARG A 618 14.13 3.38 29.77
N ILE A 619 12.84 3.37 29.47
CA ILE A 619 12.08 4.53 29.01
C ILE A 619 11.63 5.39 30.19
N LEU A 620 11.18 4.75 31.27
CA LEU A 620 10.62 5.38 32.45
C LEU A 620 11.70 5.73 33.47
N GLY A 621 11.76 7.00 33.87
CA GLY A 621 12.57 7.47 34.98
C GLY A 621 11.90 7.22 36.35
N ALA A 622 12.68 7.37 37.43
CA ALA A 622 12.19 7.15 38.80
C ALA A 622 11.08 8.14 39.25
N ALA A 623 10.93 9.27 38.54
CA ALA A 623 9.91 10.29 38.81
C ALA A 623 8.73 10.23 37.84
N ASP A 624 8.67 9.22 36.97
CA ASP A 624 7.62 9.07 35.97
C ASP A 624 6.43 8.33 36.56
N VAL A 625 5.23 8.86 36.30
CA VAL A 625 3.96 8.25 36.69
C VAL A 625 3.22 7.83 35.43
N PHE A 626 3.08 6.52 35.26
CA PHE A 626 2.31 5.93 34.17
C PHE A 626 0.89 5.67 34.65
N THR A 627 -0.10 6.33 34.07
CA THR A 627 -1.48 6.34 34.59
C THR A 627 -2.40 5.62 33.63
N LEU A 628 -3.17 4.66 34.14
CA LEU A 628 -4.30 4.02 33.45
C LEU A 628 -5.58 4.79 33.77
N ASN A 629 -6.28 5.25 32.72
CA ASN A 629 -7.59 5.89 32.80
C ASN A 629 -8.61 5.00 32.09
N LEU A 630 -9.74 4.75 32.73
CA LEU A 630 -10.81 3.91 32.20
C LEU A 630 -12.15 4.64 32.26
N ILE A 631 -13.05 4.36 31.31
CA ILE A 631 -14.43 4.84 31.33
C ILE A 631 -15.36 3.66 31.05
N ALA A 632 -16.17 3.30 32.05
CA ALA A 632 -17.19 2.24 32.00
C ALA A 632 -18.42 2.73 32.79
N GLY A 633 -19.20 3.62 32.19
CA GLY A 633 -20.28 4.37 32.86
C GLY A 633 -19.80 5.43 33.86
N LEU A 634 -18.69 5.17 34.55
CA LEU A 634 -17.97 6.05 35.47
C LEU A 634 -16.50 6.17 35.04
N GLU A 635 -15.83 7.25 35.43
CA GLU A 635 -14.39 7.45 35.17
C GLU A 635 -13.56 6.82 36.30
N PHE A 636 -12.57 6.01 35.94
CA PHE A 636 -11.61 5.41 36.86
C PHE A 636 -10.17 5.77 36.50
N ARG A 637 -9.30 5.79 37.51
CA ARG A 637 -7.88 6.10 37.36
C ARG A 637 -7.01 5.28 38.31
N ALA A 638 -5.87 4.79 37.82
CA ALA A 638 -4.83 4.19 38.65
C ALA A 638 -3.42 4.64 38.21
N ASP A 639 -2.63 5.09 39.17
CA ASP A 639 -1.26 5.56 38.96
C ASP A 639 -0.27 4.40 39.18
N LEU A 640 0.39 3.97 38.11
CA LEU A 640 1.30 2.84 38.03
C LEU A 640 2.74 3.32 38.18
N VAL A 641 3.23 3.34 39.42
CA VAL A 641 4.59 3.79 39.75
C VAL A 641 5.56 2.60 39.76
N GLY A 642 6.75 2.77 39.20
CA GLY A 642 7.79 1.74 39.18
C GLY A 642 8.17 1.26 40.58
N GLY A 643 8.34 -0.06 40.75
CA GLY A 643 8.74 -0.69 42.02
C GLY A 643 7.59 -1.06 42.96
N ALA A 644 6.35 -0.64 42.70
CA ALA A 644 5.15 -1.12 43.39
C ALA A 644 4.42 -2.21 42.58
N MET A 645 3.63 -3.03 43.26
CA MET A 645 2.88 -4.16 42.66
C MET A 645 1.35 -3.97 42.68
N SER A 646 0.88 -2.89 43.31
CA SER A 646 -0.54 -2.57 43.39
C SER A 646 -0.73 -1.07 43.56
N ALA A 647 -1.78 -0.52 42.94
CA ALA A 647 -2.20 0.86 43.12
C ALA A 647 -3.68 0.90 43.53
N GLU A 648 -4.06 1.95 44.23
CA GLU A 648 -5.47 2.22 44.52
C GLU A 648 -6.20 2.60 43.23
N LEU A 649 -7.35 1.98 42.99
CA LEU A 649 -8.21 2.37 41.87
C LEU A 649 -9.10 3.52 42.36
N LEU A 650 -8.91 4.70 41.79
CA LEU A 650 -9.73 5.86 42.06
C LEU A 650 -10.92 5.87 41.10
N GLN A 651 -12.06 6.35 41.58
CA GLN A 651 -13.27 6.59 40.82
C GLN A 651 -13.66 8.05 40.98
N LYS A 652 -14.19 8.66 39.92
CA LYS A 652 -14.59 10.07 39.93
C LYS A 652 -16.05 10.19 40.36
N GLU A 653 -16.27 10.91 41.46
CA GLU A 653 -17.60 11.23 41.99
C GLU A 653 -17.70 12.75 42.19
N ASP A 654 -18.72 13.39 41.63
CA ASP A 654 -18.93 14.85 41.67
C ASP A 654 -17.70 15.67 41.25
N GLY A 655 -16.94 15.17 40.28
CA GLY A 655 -15.72 15.80 39.77
C GLY A 655 -14.47 15.62 40.65
N VAL A 656 -14.56 14.85 41.75
CA VAL A 656 -13.46 14.58 42.67
C VAL A 656 -13.07 13.09 42.61
N TRP A 657 -11.78 12.81 42.52
CA TRP A 657 -11.26 11.44 42.59
C TRP A 657 -11.32 10.91 44.03
N ARG A 658 -12.00 9.79 44.21
CA ARG A 658 -12.15 9.10 45.50
C ARG A 658 -11.74 7.62 45.35
N PRO A 659 -11.27 6.95 46.41
CA PRO A 659 -11.04 5.52 46.39
C PRO A 659 -12.29 4.73 46.01
N SER A 660 -12.19 3.85 45.01
CA SER A 660 -13.27 2.92 44.63
C SER A 660 -13.43 1.75 45.62
N GLY A 661 -12.51 1.62 46.59
CA GLY A 661 -12.42 0.46 47.47
C GLY A 661 -11.69 -0.75 46.86
N ALA A 662 -11.30 -0.68 45.59
CA ALA A 662 -10.50 -1.70 44.92
C ALA A 662 -9.06 -1.26 44.66
N LYS A 663 -8.20 -2.26 44.41
CA LYS A 663 -6.81 -2.05 43.99
C LYS A 663 -6.57 -2.72 42.65
N VAL A 664 -5.85 -2.04 41.77
CA VAL A 664 -5.28 -2.67 40.58
C VAL A 664 -4.01 -3.40 40.96
N ARG A 665 -3.77 -4.55 40.34
CA ARG A 665 -2.49 -5.27 40.43
C ARG A 665 -1.69 -4.95 39.19
N TYR A 666 -0.40 -4.64 39.31
CA TYR A 666 0.40 -4.33 38.14
C TYR A 666 1.88 -4.68 38.32
N CYS A 667 2.59 -4.79 37.21
CA CYS A 667 4.03 -4.94 37.19
C CYS A 667 4.60 -4.16 35.99
N VAL A 668 5.55 -3.25 36.23
CA VAL A 668 6.23 -2.48 35.19
C VAL A 668 7.72 -2.83 35.22
N VAL A 669 8.18 -3.58 34.22
CA VAL A 669 9.60 -3.91 34.02
C VAL A 669 9.96 -3.69 32.54
N ARG A 670 10.07 -4.74 31.72
CA ARG A 670 10.25 -4.57 30.27
C ARG A 670 8.96 -4.10 29.60
N VAL A 671 7.82 -4.54 30.13
CA VAL A 671 6.46 -4.17 29.73
C VAL A 671 5.67 -3.76 30.97
N ALA A 672 4.54 -3.07 30.79
CA ALA A 672 3.62 -2.76 31.87
C ALA A 672 2.41 -3.67 31.76
N GLU A 673 2.18 -4.53 32.75
CA GLU A 673 1.05 -5.45 32.81
C GLU A 673 0.15 -5.05 33.99
N VAL A 674 -1.17 -4.95 33.76
CA VAL A 674 -2.15 -4.45 34.72
C VAL A 674 -3.35 -5.39 34.76
N ALA A 675 -3.87 -5.66 35.95
CA ALA A 675 -5.13 -6.36 36.18
C ALA A 675 -6.06 -5.47 37.01
N VAL A 676 -7.23 -5.19 36.45
CA VAL A 676 -8.27 -4.32 37.03
C VAL A 676 -9.45 -5.20 37.43
N PRO A 677 -9.93 -5.15 38.70
CA PRO A 677 -11.05 -5.98 39.13
C PRO A 677 -12.35 -5.64 38.36
N LEU A 678 -12.95 -6.62 37.69
CA LEU A 678 -14.18 -6.44 36.90
C LEU A 678 -15.38 -6.00 37.76
N ALA A 679 -15.46 -6.51 39.00
CA ALA A 679 -16.56 -6.22 39.91
C ALA A 679 -16.77 -4.72 40.18
N VAL A 680 -15.73 -3.90 40.06
CA VAL A 680 -15.81 -2.45 40.25
C VAL A 680 -16.11 -1.70 38.95
N LEU A 681 -15.76 -2.26 37.79
CA LEU A 681 -16.06 -1.66 36.49
C LEU A 681 -17.54 -1.80 36.10
N GLY A 682 -18.26 -2.76 36.69
CA GLY A 682 -19.71 -2.92 36.49
C GLY A 682 -20.11 -3.32 35.07
N LEU A 683 -19.21 -3.96 34.31
CA LEU A 683 -19.43 -4.35 32.91
C LEU A 683 -20.33 -5.59 32.81
N ALA A 684 -21.33 -5.54 31.93
CA ALA A 684 -22.13 -6.68 31.47
C ALA A 684 -21.66 -7.14 30.07
N PRO A 685 -21.88 -8.42 29.66
CA PRO A 685 -21.57 -8.88 28.32
C PRO A 685 -22.19 -7.97 27.23
N GLY A 686 -21.35 -7.51 26.29
CA GLY A 686 -21.72 -6.54 25.25
C GLY A 686 -21.47 -5.08 25.62
N ASP A 687 -21.08 -4.78 26.86
CA ASP A 687 -20.69 -3.43 27.26
C ASP A 687 -19.34 -3.03 26.68
N ARG A 688 -19.14 -1.72 26.61
CA ARG A 688 -17.91 -1.11 26.10
C ARG A 688 -17.14 -0.40 27.20
N LEU A 689 -15.82 -0.57 27.17
CA LEU A 689 -14.87 0.05 28.07
C LEU A 689 -13.95 0.97 27.26
N PHE A 690 -13.83 2.22 27.67
CA PHE A 690 -12.79 3.09 27.11
C PHE A 690 -11.52 3.02 27.93
N ALA A 691 -10.36 2.88 27.29
CA ALA A 691 -9.06 2.84 27.96
C ALA A 691 -8.06 3.85 27.39
N GLN A 692 -7.31 4.50 28.28
CA GLN A 692 -6.29 5.47 27.91
C GLN A 692 -5.13 5.43 28.89
N PHE A 693 -3.92 5.45 28.37
CA PHE A 693 -2.71 5.54 29.16
C PHE A 693 -2.07 6.92 29.02
N THR A 694 -1.53 7.43 30.11
CA THR A 694 -0.84 8.73 30.12
C THR A 694 0.46 8.61 30.90
N LEU A 695 1.52 9.23 30.39
CA LEU A 695 2.81 9.32 31.07
C LEU A 695 3.03 10.75 31.52
N SER A 696 3.33 10.95 32.80
CA SER A 696 3.66 12.27 33.33
C SER A 696 4.97 12.26 34.12
N ARG A 697 5.71 13.37 34.08
CA ARG A 697 6.96 13.57 34.81
C ARG A 697 6.88 14.90 35.56
N ALA A 698 7.07 14.85 36.87
CA ALA A 698 7.01 16.05 37.74
C ALA A 698 5.72 16.89 37.57
N GLY A 699 4.60 16.26 37.21
CA GLY A 699 3.31 16.91 36.99
C GLY A 699 3.04 17.37 35.55
N GLU A 700 4.01 17.27 34.64
CA GLU A 700 3.82 17.56 33.21
C GLU A 700 3.48 16.27 32.43
N LEU A 701 2.48 16.33 31.55
CA LEU A 701 2.09 15.23 30.69
C LEU A 701 3.10 15.08 29.54
N LEU A 702 3.85 13.97 29.51
CA LEU A 702 4.83 13.65 28.47
C LEU A 702 4.19 12.96 27.26
N GLY A 703 3.09 12.25 27.46
CA GLY A 703 2.39 11.59 26.36
C GLY A 703 1.10 10.91 26.79
N ARG A 704 0.27 10.65 25.79
CA ARG A 704 -1.04 10.01 25.91
C ARG A 704 -1.16 8.93 24.83
N TRP A 705 -1.68 7.77 25.19
CA TRP A 705 -1.90 6.66 24.27
C TRP A 705 -3.31 6.06 24.43
N PRO A 706 -4.09 5.98 23.35
CA PRO A 706 -3.87 6.65 22.05
C PRO A 706 -3.97 8.17 22.18
N LEU A 707 -3.33 8.87 21.25
CA LEU A 707 -3.16 10.33 21.28
C LEU A 707 -4.51 11.07 21.14
N ASP A 708 -5.34 10.62 20.21
CA ASP A 708 -6.52 11.37 19.76
C ASP A 708 -7.76 11.10 20.62
N ALA A 709 -7.99 9.82 20.98
CA ALA A 709 -9.13 9.40 21.78
C ALA A 709 -8.80 8.14 22.61
N PRO A 710 -9.51 7.89 23.73
CA PRO A 710 -9.41 6.61 24.43
C PRO A 710 -9.81 5.46 23.51
N LEU A 711 -9.16 4.30 23.66
CA LEU A 711 -9.53 3.09 22.92
C LEU A 711 -10.87 2.59 23.37
N LEU A 712 -11.76 2.32 22.41
CA LEU A 712 -12.99 1.59 22.65
C LEU A 712 -12.68 0.09 22.66
N LEU A 713 -12.94 -0.58 23.78
CA LEU A 713 -12.72 -2.02 23.96
C LEU A 713 -14.06 -2.69 24.27
N ASP A 714 -14.38 -3.77 23.57
CA ASP A 714 -15.60 -4.53 23.81
C ASP A 714 -15.38 -5.61 24.88
N TYR A 715 -16.36 -5.77 25.77
CA TYR A 715 -16.38 -6.82 26.79
C TYR A 715 -17.42 -7.88 26.43
N ALA A 716 -16.99 -8.95 25.75
CA ALA A 716 -17.85 -10.06 25.35
C ALA A 716 -18.33 -10.94 26.54
N GLY A 717 -17.73 -10.79 27.71
CA GLY A 717 -18.10 -11.56 28.90
C GLY A 717 -17.74 -13.05 28.82
N PRO A 718 -18.33 -13.89 29.69
CA PRO A 718 -18.01 -15.32 29.77
C PRO A 718 -18.32 -16.12 28.49
N GLU A 719 -19.15 -15.58 27.60
CA GLU A 719 -19.58 -16.24 26.35
C GLU A 719 -18.51 -16.20 25.26
N LEU A 720 -17.41 -15.45 25.46
CA LEU A 720 -16.27 -15.43 24.53
C LEU A 720 -15.69 -16.83 24.24
N GLU A 721 -15.76 -17.75 25.22
CA GLU A 721 -15.39 -19.16 25.01
C GLU A 721 -16.43 -19.96 24.21
N ALA A 722 -17.71 -19.56 24.19
CA ALA A 722 -18.75 -20.29 23.48
C ALA A 722 -18.75 -20.01 21.97
N GLU A 723 -18.32 -18.81 21.56
CA GLU A 723 -18.29 -18.38 20.15
C GLU A 723 -17.06 -18.88 19.38
N THR A 724 -15.99 -19.28 20.07
CA THR A 724 -14.70 -19.72 19.46
C THR A 724 -14.49 -21.23 19.41
N TRP A 725 -15.45 -22.04 19.90
CA TRP A 725 -15.41 -23.51 19.85
C TRP A 725 -16.12 -24.14 18.63
N LEU A 726 -16.34 -23.36 17.57
CA LEU A 726 -16.69 -23.86 16.23
C LEU A 726 -15.53 -23.66 15.26
N ILE A 727 -14.42 -24.37 15.49
CA ILE A 727 -13.37 -24.63 14.49
C ILE A 727 -13.28 -26.15 14.26
#